data_AF-A0A354FND4-F1
#
_entry.id   AF-A0A354FND4-F1
#
_cell.length_a   1.000
_cell.length_b   1.000
_cell.length_c   1.000
_cell.angle_alpha   90.00
_cell.angle_beta   90.00
_cell.angle_gamma   90.00
#
_symmetry.space_group_name_H-M   'P 1'
#
loop_
_entity.id
_entity.type
_entity.pdbx_description
1 polymer ?
#
loop_
_entity_poly.entity_id
_entity_poly.type
_entity_poly.pdbx_seq_one_letter_code
_entity_poly.pdbx_strand_id
1 'polypeptide(L)'
;MPPRWTLWPKLAVRELRNNLRFSVFFVVNLALGLAGFIALDSFQVSLDRHLARNSKAILTADLSLSSNTPFESEVLDRLRTLLPEDHRETRRVAFFTMVAGADRSRLVQLIAVDEGFPFYGGLRLAHKGVADADWVRRELLEGGKLWAYPELLNALGLEVGEQLQIGDREFEIAAAITEDASSAFNSFGVAPRVYIGLSQVESTGLLTTKSRIRFQRLYWLPEDTDLEHLSQQLQQEIRNLSGETSRIRVQTHDGASENLGRVLGYLNDYLGLIALIALFLASIGAAYLFRSYLRQRFREMAILMSLGAQRSETVQVVLWQLGLLGTAAALVAIVGAVLILPALPWLLAEFLPPGFETSFNLRNLGLAFVMGSLGSIAFCLPVLTRLQLVQPLSLFHEHLGLRSVGGRWRFRDVGAYLPLIFVYWGLAVWQAQSWIVGSAFIGMLFGSIFVLGLLGWGLLSLLQLAGPSFGTMGRLAFRNLSRNRLGSISCFLAIAVGTLLINLVPQIHNGLQEEVARPEGVKVPSLFLFDIQPEQVDPVQGMLAQHGTALDHLSPLVRARLEAVNGTPFRTELDGQVLTREQEGDRRFRSRGINLSYRTALSNSERIVSGRPLAASYDPLSSEPPELSLEERFASRLGLRLGDLLTF
;
A
#
# COMPACT_ATOMS: atom_id res chain seq x y z
N MET A 1 -48.58 20.26 26.37
CA MET A 1 -47.20 20.70 26.06
C MET A 1 -46.58 19.69 25.12
N PRO A 2 -46.01 20.08 23.96
CA PRO A 2 -45.29 19.12 23.11
C PRO A 2 -44.13 18.49 23.91
N PRO A 3 -43.79 17.22 23.67
CA PRO A 3 -42.73 16.54 24.41
C PRO A 3 -41.41 17.30 24.23
N ARG A 4 -40.71 17.56 25.36
CA ARG A 4 -39.49 18.39 25.44
C ARG A 4 -38.43 18.01 24.39
N TRP A 5 -38.34 16.73 24.01
CA TRP A 5 -37.40 16.26 22.96
C TRP A 5 -37.67 16.80 21.54
N THR A 6 -38.88 17.25 21.22
CA THR A 6 -39.20 17.80 19.88
C THR A 6 -38.87 19.29 19.73
N LEU A 7 -38.63 20.00 20.84
CA LEU A 7 -38.36 21.44 20.86
C LEU A 7 -36.91 21.75 20.49
N TRP A 8 -35.96 20.95 20.97
CA TRP A 8 -34.52 21.15 20.77
C TRP A 8 -34.07 21.12 19.30
N PRO A 9 -34.46 20.13 18.46
CA PRO A 9 -34.09 20.14 17.05
C PRO A 9 -34.73 21.31 16.30
N LYS A 10 -35.96 21.72 16.65
CA LYS A 10 -36.61 22.89 16.04
C LYS A 10 -35.90 24.20 16.36
N LEU A 11 -35.47 24.37 17.62
CA LEU A 11 -34.66 25.51 18.05
C LEU A 11 -33.30 25.52 17.34
N ALA A 12 -32.62 24.37 17.29
CA ALA A 12 -31.35 24.22 16.59
C ALA A 12 -31.44 24.60 15.10
N VAL A 13 -32.44 24.07 14.36
CA VAL A 13 -32.66 24.40 12.94
C VAL A 13 -32.96 25.89 12.74
N ARG A 14 -33.79 26.49 13.61
CA ARG A 14 -34.13 27.92 13.52
C ARG A 14 -32.88 28.79 13.72
N GLU A 15 -32.02 28.44 14.67
CA GLU A 15 -30.81 29.20 14.96
C GLU A 15 -29.75 29.06 13.86
N LEU A 16 -29.60 27.86 13.28
CA LEU A 16 -28.73 27.61 12.13
C LEU A 16 -29.19 28.35 10.87
N ARG A 17 -30.51 28.42 10.63
CA ARG A 17 -31.10 29.21 9.53
C ARG A 17 -30.91 30.71 9.70
N ASN A 18 -30.93 31.22 10.93
CA ASN A 18 -30.63 32.62 11.18
C ASN A 18 -29.15 32.97 10.95
N ASN A 19 -28.27 31.96 10.94
CA ASN A 19 -26.82 32.12 10.76
C ASN A 19 -26.28 31.36 9.54
N LEU A 20 -26.91 31.57 8.37
CA LEU A 20 -26.57 30.86 7.13
C LEU A 20 -25.08 30.92 6.77
N ARG A 21 -24.42 32.06 6.96
CA ARG A 21 -22.99 32.21 6.64
C ARG A 21 -22.14 31.19 7.41
N PHE A 22 -22.32 31.13 8.74
CA PHE A 22 -21.61 30.16 9.57
C PHE A 22 -21.95 28.72 9.17
N SER A 23 -23.25 28.42 9.05
CA SER A 23 -23.72 27.08 8.70
C SER A 23 -23.15 26.59 7.36
N VAL A 24 -23.14 27.45 6.33
CA VAL A 24 -22.60 27.13 5.01
C VAL A 24 -21.09 26.93 5.08
N PHE A 25 -20.33 27.82 5.71
CA PHE A 25 -18.87 27.65 5.82
C PHE A 25 -18.49 26.39 6.60
N PHE A 26 -19.22 26.07 7.67
CA PHE A 26 -18.99 24.84 8.44
C PHE A 26 -19.27 23.60 7.60
N VAL A 27 -20.42 23.57 6.90
CA VAL A 27 -20.83 22.46 6.05
C VAL A 27 -19.84 22.26 4.90
N VAL A 28 -19.45 23.33 4.20
CA VAL A 28 -18.50 23.25 3.08
C VAL A 28 -17.12 22.78 3.55
N ASN A 29 -16.60 23.35 4.65
CA ASN A 29 -15.30 22.96 5.19
C ASN A 29 -15.27 21.48 5.59
N LEU A 30 -16.30 21.02 6.31
CA LEU A 30 -16.37 19.61 6.74
C LEU A 30 -16.66 18.67 5.57
N ALA A 31 -17.52 19.09 4.63
CA ALA A 31 -17.86 18.30 3.45
C ALA A 31 -16.64 18.09 2.53
N LEU A 32 -15.77 19.10 2.37
CA LEU A 32 -14.57 18.98 1.56
C LEU A 32 -13.60 17.93 2.13
N GLY A 33 -13.38 17.94 3.45
CA GLY A 33 -12.55 16.93 4.12
C GLY A 33 -13.15 15.52 4.04
N LEU A 34 -14.45 15.39 4.25
CA LEU A 34 -15.17 14.11 4.13
C LEU A 34 -15.21 13.61 2.68
N ALA A 35 -15.38 14.49 1.68
CA ALA A 35 -15.47 14.09 0.28
C ALA A 35 -14.16 13.47 -0.21
N GLY A 36 -13.01 14.05 0.16
CA GLY A 36 -11.70 13.48 -0.15
C GLY A 36 -11.51 12.09 0.47
N PHE A 37 -11.92 11.94 1.73
CA PHE A 37 -11.90 10.64 2.41
C PHE A 37 -12.79 9.60 1.74
N ILE A 38 -14.05 9.95 1.42
CA ILE A 38 -15.00 9.05 0.74
C ILE A 38 -14.52 8.68 -0.65
N ALA A 39 -14.03 9.66 -1.42
CA ALA A 39 -13.57 9.44 -2.79
C ALA A 39 -12.40 8.47 -2.82
N LEU A 40 -11.45 8.66 -1.90
CA LEU A 40 -10.33 7.76 -1.78
C LEU A 40 -10.76 6.37 -1.33
N ASP A 41 -11.49 6.26 -0.22
CA ASP A 41 -11.96 4.97 0.31
C ASP A 41 -12.76 4.18 -0.76
N SER A 42 -13.61 4.88 -1.52
CA SER A 42 -14.35 4.28 -2.63
C SER A 42 -13.43 3.84 -3.77
N PHE A 43 -12.33 4.56 -4.03
CA PHE A 43 -11.30 4.14 -4.97
C PHE A 43 -10.57 2.88 -4.51
N GLN A 44 -10.18 2.80 -3.22
CA GLN A 44 -9.55 1.61 -2.63
C GLN A 44 -10.45 0.38 -2.83
N VAL A 45 -11.72 0.50 -2.43
CA VAL A 45 -12.68 -0.61 -2.54
C VAL A 45 -13.04 -0.93 -3.99
N SER A 46 -13.05 0.05 -4.89
CA SER A 46 -13.26 -0.20 -6.33
C SER A 46 -12.09 -0.95 -6.93
N LEU A 47 -10.87 -0.62 -6.53
CA LEU A 47 -9.66 -1.31 -6.94
C LEU A 47 -9.62 -2.75 -6.42
N ASP A 48 -9.92 -2.97 -5.14
CA ASP A 48 -10.00 -4.31 -4.58
C ASP A 48 -11.08 -5.15 -5.27
N ARG A 49 -12.28 -4.57 -5.53
CA ARG A 49 -13.34 -5.27 -6.27
C ARG A 49 -12.97 -5.55 -7.71
N HIS A 50 -12.30 -4.60 -8.38
CA HIS A 50 -11.84 -4.82 -9.76
C HIS A 50 -10.80 -5.94 -9.82
N LEU A 51 -9.84 -5.97 -8.88
CA LEU A 51 -8.85 -7.05 -8.76
C LEU A 51 -9.51 -8.39 -8.43
N ALA A 52 -10.49 -8.41 -7.52
CA ALA A 52 -11.21 -9.62 -7.14
C ALA A 52 -12.07 -10.16 -8.30
N ARG A 53 -12.79 -9.29 -9.01
CA ARG A 53 -13.59 -9.67 -10.20
C ARG A 53 -12.70 -10.21 -11.33
N ASN A 54 -11.54 -9.60 -11.53
CA ASN A 54 -10.59 -10.00 -12.56
C ASN A 54 -9.56 -11.02 -12.07
N SER A 55 -9.72 -11.56 -10.85
CA SER A 55 -8.76 -12.48 -10.22
C SER A 55 -8.52 -13.74 -11.06
N LYS A 56 -9.60 -14.34 -11.59
CA LYS A 56 -9.53 -15.51 -12.48
C LYS A 56 -8.82 -15.18 -13.79
N ALA A 57 -9.07 -14.00 -14.36
CA ALA A 57 -8.39 -13.53 -15.56
C ALA A 57 -6.89 -13.24 -15.33
N ILE A 58 -6.54 -12.72 -14.15
CA ILE A 58 -5.16 -12.50 -13.71
C ILE A 58 -4.41 -13.83 -13.59
N LEU A 59 -5.03 -14.84 -12.95
CA LEU A 59 -4.43 -16.16 -12.81
C LEU A 59 -4.49 -16.99 -14.09
N THR A 60 -5.41 -16.66 -15.00
CA THR A 60 -5.84 -17.43 -16.19
C THR A 60 -6.51 -18.76 -15.89
N ALA A 61 -6.90 -18.99 -14.63
CA ALA A 61 -7.43 -20.24 -14.08
C ALA A 61 -8.11 -19.99 -12.70
N ASP A 62 -8.86 -20.98 -12.19
CA ASP A 62 -9.40 -20.94 -10.82
C ASP A 62 -8.32 -21.28 -9.79
N LEU A 63 -7.50 -22.28 -10.12
CA LEU A 63 -6.43 -22.80 -9.29
C LEU A 63 -5.18 -23.03 -10.13
N SER A 64 -4.01 -22.79 -9.54
CA SER A 64 -2.73 -23.15 -10.14
C SER A 64 -1.85 -23.92 -9.17
N LEU A 65 -1.21 -24.97 -9.68
CA LEU A 65 -0.08 -25.63 -9.05
C LEU A 65 1.18 -25.17 -9.78
N SER A 66 2.16 -24.67 -9.03
CA SER A 66 3.41 -24.18 -9.60
C SER A 66 4.61 -24.86 -8.97
N SER A 67 5.58 -25.24 -9.79
CA SER A 67 6.83 -25.87 -9.36
C SER A 67 8.00 -25.33 -10.19
N ASN A 68 9.20 -25.40 -9.62
CA ASN A 68 10.45 -25.13 -10.34
C ASN A 68 11.08 -26.42 -10.92
N THR A 69 10.47 -27.57 -10.63
CA THR A 69 10.82 -28.87 -11.20
C THR A 69 9.62 -29.42 -11.98
N PRO A 70 9.86 -30.30 -12.97
CA PRO A 70 8.77 -31.03 -13.61
C PRO A 70 7.92 -31.77 -12.58
N PHE A 71 6.61 -31.82 -12.80
CA PHE A 71 5.70 -32.56 -11.95
C PHE A 71 5.85 -34.07 -12.22
N GLU A 72 6.09 -34.85 -11.17
CA GLU A 72 6.05 -36.31 -11.24
C GLU A 72 4.62 -36.79 -11.48
N SER A 73 4.45 -37.81 -12.32
CA SER A 73 3.13 -38.34 -12.68
C SER A 73 2.39 -38.90 -11.47
N GLU A 74 3.07 -39.67 -10.61
CA GLU A 74 2.47 -40.27 -9.40
C GLU A 74 1.90 -39.20 -8.47
N VAL A 75 2.59 -38.06 -8.35
CA VAL A 75 2.17 -36.94 -7.50
C VAL A 75 0.94 -36.26 -8.09
N LEU A 76 0.94 -36.02 -9.40
CA LEU A 76 -0.23 -35.46 -10.08
C LEU A 76 -1.44 -36.37 -9.96
N ASP A 77 -1.25 -37.69 -10.08
CA ASP A 77 -2.35 -38.65 -9.97
C ASP A 77 -2.94 -38.66 -8.55
N ARG A 78 -2.11 -38.56 -7.50
CA ARG A 78 -2.62 -38.36 -6.13
C ARG A 78 -3.38 -37.05 -5.98
N LEU A 79 -2.84 -35.93 -6.47
CA LEU A 79 -3.52 -34.63 -6.35
C LEU A 79 -4.81 -34.57 -7.17
N ARG A 80 -4.88 -35.28 -8.32
CA ARG A 80 -6.09 -35.41 -9.13
C ARG A 80 -7.23 -36.10 -8.40
N THR A 81 -6.95 -37.02 -7.47
CA THR A 81 -8.01 -37.65 -6.65
C THR A 81 -8.76 -36.66 -5.75
N LEU A 82 -8.16 -35.50 -5.45
CA LEU A 82 -8.77 -34.44 -4.65
C LEU A 82 -9.53 -33.43 -5.51
N LEU A 83 -9.33 -33.43 -6.83
CA LEU A 83 -10.00 -32.51 -7.74
C LEU A 83 -11.41 -33.01 -8.10
N PRO A 84 -12.37 -32.11 -8.39
CA PRO A 84 -13.69 -32.49 -8.89
C PRO A 84 -13.61 -33.30 -10.19
N GLU A 85 -14.54 -34.22 -10.44
CA GLU A 85 -14.52 -35.06 -11.66
C GLU A 85 -14.57 -34.24 -12.95
N ASP A 86 -15.34 -33.14 -12.97
CA ASP A 86 -15.54 -32.27 -14.15
C ASP A 86 -14.45 -31.18 -14.33
N HIS A 87 -13.26 -31.33 -13.72
CA HIS A 87 -12.20 -30.34 -13.89
C HIS A 87 -11.58 -30.37 -15.29
N ARG A 88 -11.06 -29.21 -15.74
CA ARG A 88 -10.18 -29.13 -16.92
C ARG A 88 -8.81 -28.65 -16.51
N GLU A 89 -7.77 -29.18 -17.15
CA GLU A 89 -6.39 -28.81 -16.89
C GLU A 89 -5.67 -28.32 -18.15
N THR A 90 -4.77 -27.38 -17.98
CA THR A 90 -3.83 -26.95 -19.02
C THR A 90 -2.44 -26.72 -18.42
N ARG A 91 -1.42 -26.75 -19.28
CA ARG A 91 -0.02 -26.62 -18.88
C ARG A 91 0.53 -25.28 -19.35
N ARG A 92 1.29 -24.64 -18.46
CA ARG A 92 2.05 -23.43 -18.79
C ARG A 92 3.47 -23.55 -18.29
N VAL A 93 4.44 -23.19 -19.12
CA VAL A 93 5.86 -23.16 -18.75
C VAL A 93 6.41 -21.77 -19.01
N ALA A 94 7.12 -21.20 -18.05
CA ALA A 94 7.67 -19.84 -18.20
C ALA A 94 9.12 -19.76 -17.72
N PHE A 95 9.96 -19.10 -18.51
CA PHE A 95 11.37 -18.85 -18.17
C PHE A 95 11.92 -17.65 -18.95
N PHE A 96 13.09 -17.16 -18.55
CA PHE A 96 13.78 -16.08 -19.25
C PHE A 96 14.78 -16.65 -20.25
N THR A 97 14.86 -16.06 -21.44
CA THR A 97 15.82 -16.43 -22.47
C THR A 97 16.16 -15.24 -23.35
N MET A 98 17.26 -15.33 -24.08
CA MET A 98 17.59 -14.39 -25.15
C MET A 98 16.87 -14.80 -26.43
N VAL A 99 16.32 -13.82 -27.13
CA VAL A 99 15.86 -13.98 -28.52
C VAL A 99 16.69 -13.10 -29.42
N ALA A 100 16.90 -13.55 -30.65
CA ALA A 100 17.65 -12.82 -31.67
C ALA A 100 16.74 -12.52 -32.86
N GLY A 101 16.71 -11.26 -33.27
CA GLY A 101 16.38 -10.87 -34.64
C GLY A 101 17.65 -10.85 -35.50
N ALA A 102 17.56 -10.28 -36.71
CA ALA A 102 18.68 -10.26 -37.66
C ALA A 102 19.99 -9.67 -37.09
N ASP A 103 19.90 -8.49 -36.46
CA ASP A 103 21.08 -7.74 -35.99
C ASP A 103 21.08 -7.44 -34.47
N ARG A 104 20.01 -7.84 -33.77
CA ARG A 104 19.78 -7.44 -32.38
C ARG A 104 19.26 -8.60 -31.55
N SER A 105 19.64 -8.63 -30.28
CA SER A 105 19.13 -9.60 -29.32
C SER A 105 18.54 -8.91 -28.10
N ARG A 106 17.52 -9.53 -27.52
CA ARG A 106 16.87 -9.01 -26.33
C ARG A 106 16.51 -10.14 -25.37
N LEU A 107 16.66 -9.88 -24.08
CA LEU A 107 16.12 -10.75 -23.05
C LEU A 107 14.60 -10.67 -23.08
N VAL A 108 13.94 -11.83 -23.08
CA VAL A 108 12.48 -11.96 -23.01
C VAL A 108 12.07 -13.00 -21.97
N GLN A 109 10.84 -12.89 -21.52
CA GLN A 109 10.17 -13.95 -20.79
C GLN A 109 9.39 -14.82 -21.78
N LEU A 110 9.89 -16.02 -22.06
CA LEU A 110 9.20 -16.99 -22.89
C LEU A 110 8.11 -17.69 -22.07
N ILE A 111 6.91 -17.72 -22.62
CA ILE A 111 5.72 -18.37 -22.07
C ILE A 111 5.25 -19.41 -23.07
N ALA A 112 5.40 -20.66 -22.68
CA ALA A 112 4.92 -21.82 -23.38
C ALA A 112 3.54 -22.21 -22.87
N VAL A 113 2.57 -22.33 -23.76
CA VAL A 113 1.18 -22.62 -23.41
C VAL A 113 0.69 -23.88 -24.11
N ASP A 114 -0.12 -24.65 -23.41
CA ASP A 114 -0.73 -25.87 -23.95
C ASP A 114 -2.19 -25.63 -24.34
N GLU A 115 -2.83 -26.68 -24.83
CA GLU A 115 -4.23 -26.65 -25.21
C GLU A 115 -5.14 -26.22 -24.04
N GLY A 116 -6.16 -25.43 -24.34
CA GLY A 116 -7.10 -24.91 -23.34
C GLY A 116 -6.64 -23.63 -22.62
N PHE A 117 -5.41 -23.16 -22.84
CA PHE A 117 -4.97 -21.87 -22.35
C PHE A 117 -5.50 -20.70 -23.22
N PRO A 118 -5.90 -19.56 -22.63
CA PRO A 118 -6.22 -19.37 -21.21
C PRO A 118 -7.68 -19.80 -20.90
N PHE A 119 -7.97 -20.24 -19.67
CA PHE A 119 -9.36 -20.52 -19.27
C PHE A 119 -10.17 -19.23 -19.03
N TYR A 120 -9.50 -18.18 -18.56
CA TYR A 120 -10.09 -16.87 -18.31
C TYR A 120 -9.13 -15.76 -18.77
N GLY A 121 -9.65 -14.62 -19.20
CA GLY A 121 -8.83 -13.44 -19.52
C GLY A 121 -8.03 -13.56 -20.82
N GLY A 122 -8.69 -13.86 -21.94
CA GLY A 122 -8.09 -14.01 -23.27
C GLY A 122 -7.14 -12.87 -23.68
N LEU A 123 -6.17 -13.20 -24.54
CA LEU A 123 -5.14 -12.28 -25.02
C LEU A 123 -5.69 -11.44 -26.18
N ARG A 124 -5.61 -10.11 -26.14
CA ARG A 124 -6.02 -9.27 -27.29
C ARG A 124 -4.85 -9.08 -28.24
N LEU A 125 -5.07 -9.38 -29.52
CA LEU A 125 -4.12 -9.26 -30.62
C LEU A 125 -4.45 -8.05 -31.50
N ALA A 126 -3.43 -7.29 -31.90
CA ALA A 126 -3.57 -6.00 -32.59
C ALA A 126 -4.48 -6.00 -33.82
N HIS A 127 -4.47 -7.09 -34.60
CA HIS A 127 -5.21 -7.19 -35.88
C HIS A 127 -6.35 -8.19 -35.86
N LYS A 128 -6.55 -8.90 -34.74
CA LYS A 128 -7.44 -10.06 -34.71
C LYS A 128 -8.40 -10.09 -33.51
N GLY A 129 -8.33 -9.14 -32.58
CA GLY A 129 -9.23 -9.09 -31.42
C GLY A 129 -8.80 -10.04 -30.30
N VAL A 130 -9.75 -10.51 -29.48
CA VAL A 130 -9.45 -11.41 -28.35
C VAL A 130 -9.20 -12.83 -28.88
N ALA A 131 -8.05 -13.39 -28.55
CA ALA A 131 -7.64 -14.74 -28.91
C ALA A 131 -8.22 -15.76 -27.93
N ASP A 132 -8.98 -16.71 -28.49
CA ASP A 132 -9.55 -17.85 -27.77
C ASP A 132 -8.62 -19.07 -27.78
N ALA A 133 -8.95 -20.09 -26.98
CA ALA A 133 -8.17 -21.33 -26.88
C ALA A 133 -7.98 -22.05 -28.24
N ASP A 134 -8.96 -21.95 -29.15
CA ASP A 134 -8.85 -22.53 -30.49
C ASP A 134 -7.78 -21.84 -31.36
N TRP A 135 -7.51 -20.57 -31.11
CA TRP A 135 -6.45 -19.85 -31.82
C TRP A 135 -5.08 -20.17 -31.27
N VAL A 136 -4.98 -20.31 -29.95
CA VAL A 136 -3.78 -20.85 -29.32
C VAL A 136 -3.46 -22.23 -29.89
N ARG A 137 -4.47 -23.10 -30.06
CA ARG A 137 -4.27 -24.40 -30.71
C ARG A 137 -3.78 -24.27 -32.16
N ARG A 138 -4.49 -23.54 -33.02
CA ARG A 138 -4.16 -23.47 -34.45
C ARG A 138 -2.84 -22.75 -34.75
N GLU A 139 -2.56 -21.62 -34.13
CA GLU A 139 -1.39 -20.80 -34.46
C GLU A 139 -0.14 -21.22 -33.66
N LEU A 140 -0.28 -21.45 -32.34
CA LEU A 140 0.88 -21.70 -31.48
C LEU A 140 1.23 -23.20 -31.39
N LEU A 141 0.24 -24.09 -31.22
CA LEU A 141 0.50 -25.53 -31.07
C LEU A 141 0.70 -26.22 -32.42
N GLU A 142 -0.27 -26.09 -33.35
CA GLU A 142 -0.25 -26.72 -34.66
C GLU A 142 0.63 -25.96 -35.66
N GLY A 143 0.44 -24.65 -35.76
CA GLY A 143 1.17 -23.78 -36.69
C GLY A 143 2.61 -23.51 -36.31
N GLY A 144 3.00 -23.77 -35.05
CA GLY A 144 4.36 -23.53 -34.56
C GLY A 144 4.81 -22.07 -34.63
N LYS A 145 3.86 -21.13 -34.59
CA LYS A 145 4.13 -19.70 -34.66
C LYS A 145 4.28 -19.09 -33.27
N LEU A 146 4.56 -17.79 -33.25
CA LEU A 146 4.88 -17.02 -32.07
C LEU A 146 4.05 -15.74 -31.95
N TRP A 147 3.64 -15.40 -30.74
CA TRP A 147 3.07 -14.08 -30.43
C TRP A 147 4.02 -13.27 -29.56
N ALA A 148 4.22 -12.01 -29.92
CA ALA A 148 5.16 -11.12 -29.26
C ALA A 148 4.47 -9.83 -28.79
N TYR A 149 5.09 -9.17 -27.82
CA TYR A 149 4.68 -7.85 -27.39
C TYR A 149 5.20 -6.76 -28.36
N PRO A 150 4.43 -5.70 -28.63
CA PRO A 150 4.85 -4.60 -29.51
C PRO A 150 6.19 -3.97 -29.11
N GLU A 151 6.49 -3.88 -27.81
CA GLU A 151 7.76 -3.32 -27.32
C GLU A 151 8.97 -4.16 -27.74
N LEU A 152 8.82 -5.49 -27.82
CA LEU A 152 9.88 -6.38 -28.31
C LEU A 152 10.11 -6.18 -29.81
N LEU A 153 9.02 -6.13 -30.57
CA LEU A 153 9.05 -5.92 -32.02
C LEU A 153 9.74 -4.59 -32.34
N ASN A 154 9.33 -3.50 -31.68
CA ASN A 154 9.95 -2.18 -31.84
C ASN A 154 11.43 -2.17 -31.43
N ALA A 155 11.81 -2.88 -30.35
CA ALA A 155 13.20 -2.93 -29.89
C ALA A 155 14.11 -3.66 -30.89
N LEU A 156 13.62 -4.74 -31.49
CA LEU A 156 14.34 -5.54 -32.48
C LEU A 156 14.22 -4.97 -33.90
N GLY A 157 13.25 -4.08 -34.15
CA GLY A 157 12.95 -3.54 -35.48
C GLY A 157 12.26 -4.56 -36.38
N LEU A 158 11.44 -5.44 -35.80
CA LEU A 158 10.76 -6.53 -36.51
C LEU A 158 9.26 -6.23 -36.70
N GLU A 159 8.67 -6.79 -37.75
CA GLU A 159 7.23 -6.73 -38.04
C GLU A 159 6.54 -8.10 -37.91
N VAL A 160 5.20 -8.10 -37.89
CA VAL A 160 4.41 -9.34 -37.90
C VAL A 160 4.58 -10.03 -39.25
N GLY A 161 4.92 -11.32 -39.24
CA GLY A 161 5.25 -12.15 -40.41
C GLY A 161 6.74 -12.43 -40.57
N GLU A 162 7.60 -11.70 -39.86
CA GLU A 162 9.04 -11.95 -39.85
C GLU A 162 9.43 -13.07 -38.88
N GLN A 163 10.70 -13.48 -38.94
CA GLN A 163 11.23 -14.56 -38.12
C GLN A 163 11.99 -14.04 -36.90
N LEU A 164 11.83 -14.77 -35.78
CA LEU A 164 12.54 -14.54 -34.54
C LEU A 164 13.20 -15.85 -34.09
N GLN A 165 14.50 -15.80 -33.82
CA GLN A 165 15.24 -16.95 -33.35
C GLN A 165 15.16 -17.07 -31.83
N ILE A 166 14.81 -18.27 -31.36
CA ILE A 166 14.73 -18.63 -29.94
C ILE A 166 15.49 -19.95 -29.72
N GLY A 167 16.65 -19.85 -29.07
CA GLY A 167 17.54 -21.00 -28.93
C GLY A 167 17.94 -21.52 -30.31
N ASP A 168 17.72 -22.82 -30.54
CA ASP A 168 18.12 -23.49 -31.77
C ASP A 168 17.07 -23.43 -32.89
N ARG A 169 15.95 -22.71 -32.69
CA ARG A 169 14.82 -22.69 -33.63
C ARG A 169 14.36 -21.29 -34.00
N GLU A 170 13.95 -21.12 -35.25
CA GLU A 170 13.32 -19.91 -35.77
C GLU A 170 11.79 -20.05 -35.75
N PHE A 171 11.11 -18.96 -35.36
CA PHE A 171 9.66 -18.87 -35.25
C PHE A 171 9.14 -17.70 -36.08
N GLU A 172 8.06 -17.90 -36.82
CA GLU A 172 7.33 -16.83 -37.49
C GLU A 172 6.46 -16.05 -36.48
N ILE A 173 6.55 -14.73 -36.49
CA ILE A 173 5.74 -13.84 -35.65
C ILE A 173 4.32 -13.75 -36.25
N ALA A 174 3.34 -14.40 -35.63
CA ALA A 174 1.97 -14.42 -36.14
C ALA A 174 1.12 -13.22 -35.71
N ALA A 175 1.41 -12.64 -34.55
CA ALA A 175 0.63 -11.53 -34.01
C ALA A 175 1.38 -10.75 -32.91
N ALA A 176 0.99 -9.47 -32.77
CA ALA A 176 1.37 -8.63 -31.66
C ALA A 176 0.27 -8.60 -30.58
N ILE A 177 0.65 -8.79 -29.31
CA ILE A 177 -0.26 -8.81 -28.15
C ILE A 177 -0.44 -7.38 -27.62
N THR A 178 -1.65 -6.85 -27.67
CA THR A 178 -1.97 -5.49 -27.17
C THR A 178 -2.47 -5.51 -25.73
N GLU A 179 -3.20 -6.56 -25.33
CA GLU A 179 -3.68 -6.70 -23.94
C GLU A 179 -3.52 -8.14 -23.45
N ASP A 180 -3.06 -8.30 -22.21
CA ASP A 180 -2.92 -9.58 -21.52
C ASP A 180 -3.37 -9.41 -20.07
N ALA A 181 -4.49 -10.04 -19.70
CA ALA A 181 -5.04 -9.96 -18.35
C ALA A 181 -4.08 -10.55 -17.30
N SER A 182 -3.25 -11.53 -17.68
CA SER A 182 -2.21 -12.12 -16.83
C SER A 182 -0.96 -11.22 -16.68
N SER A 183 -0.89 -10.14 -17.47
CA SER A 183 0.19 -9.14 -17.43
C SER A 183 -0.26 -7.76 -16.96
N ALA A 184 -1.54 -7.54 -16.65
CA ALA A 184 -2.15 -6.22 -16.42
C ALA A 184 -1.42 -5.32 -15.39
N PHE A 185 -0.59 -5.89 -14.51
CA PHE A 185 0.24 -5.14 -13.55
C PHE A 185 1.74 -5.51 -13.60
N ASN A 186 2.14 -6.42 -14.49
CA ASN A 186 3.53 -6.79 -14.70
C ASN A 186 4.22 -5.92 -15.75
N SER A 187 3.69 -4.73 -16.05
CA SER A 187 4.33 -3.70 -16.88
C SER A 187 5.68 -3.22 -16.31
N PHE A 188 5.98 -3.51 -15.04
CA PHE A 188 7.30 -3.36 -14.41
C PHE A 188 8.22 -4.57 -14.63
N GLY A 189 7.85 -5.49 -15.52
CA GLY A 189 8.64 -6.68 -15.84
C GLY A 189 10.00 -6.31 -16.46
N VAL A 190 11.04 -7.02 -16.02
CA VAL A 190 12.43 -6.81 -16.48
C VAL A 190 12.60 -7.08 -17.99
N ALA A 191 11.69 -7.86 -18.59
CA ALA A 191 11.78 -8.31 -19.98
C ALA A 191 10.39 -8.42 -20.63
N PRO A 192 10.23 -8.08 -21.93
CA PRO A 192 9.01 -8.33 -22.70
C PRO A 192 8.64 -9.82 -22.76
N ARG A 193 7.36 -10.15 -22.94
CA ARG A 193 6.88 -11.54 -23.02
C ARG A 193 6.75 -12.03 -24.45
N VAL A 194 6.90 -13.33 -24.63
CA VAL A 194 6.71 -14.04 -25.90
C VAL A 194 5.93 -15.31 -25.63
N TYR A 195 4.92 -15.60 -26.46
CA TYR A 195 4.08 -16.80 -26.35
C TYR A 195 4.36 -17.77 -27.49
N ILE A 196 4.59 -19.05 -27.15
CA ILE A 196 4.72 -20.17 -28.09
C ILE A 196 3.94 -21.40 -27.59
N GLY A 197 3.68 -22.35 -28.48
CA GLY A 197 3.05 -23.62 -28.12
C GLY A 197 3.98 -24.50 -27.31
N LEU A 198 3.45 -25.19 -26.28
CA LEU A 198 4.24 -26.05 -25.39
C LEU A 198 4.95 -27.17 -26.17
N SER A 199 4.31 -27.70 -27.22
CA SER A 199 4.88 -28.71 -28.13
C SER A 199 6.17 -28.25 -28.81
N GLN A 200 6.37 -26.94 -29.00
CA GLN A 200 7.52 -26.40 -29.71
C GLN A 200 8.70 -26.08 -28.78
N VAL A 201 8.50 -26.09 -27.47
CA VAL A 201 9.50 -25.60 -26.51
C VAL A 201 10.64 -26.58 -26.36
N GLU A 202 10.38 -27.89 -26.48
CA GLU A 202 11.43 -28.91 -26.46
C GLU A 202 12.40 -28.72 -27.63
N SER A 203 11.90 -28.29 -28.78
CA SER A 203 12.71 -28.08 -29.98
C SER A 203 13.63 -26.85 -29.92
N THR A 204 13.48 -25.97 -28.93
CA THR A 204 14.38 -24.81 -28.77
C THR A 204 15.70 -25.17 -28.09
N GLY A 205 15.82 -26.38 -27.52
CA GLY A 205 17.00 -26.80 -26.76
C GLY A 205 17.11 -26.14 -25.37
N LEU A 206 16.15 -25.29 -24.99
CA LEU A 206 16.23 -24.47 -23.78
C LEU A 206 15.70 -25.17 -22.52
N LEU A 207 15.01 -26.32 -22.64
CA LEU A 207 14.53 -27.12 -21.50
C LEU A 207 15.65 -27.98 -20.89
N THR A 208 16.69 -27.35 -20.39
CA THR A 208 17.81 -28.04 -19.73
C THR A 208 17.62 -28.07 -18.21
N THR A 209 18.31 -28.99 -17.53
CA THR A 209 18.33 -29.07 -16.06
C THR A 209 18.93 -27.83 -15.39
N LYS A 210 19.73 -27.04 -16.12
CA LYS A 210 20.30 -25.77 -15.64
C LYS A 210 19.35 -24.58 -15.83
N SER A 211 18.37 -24.70 -16.73
CA SER A 211 17.42 -23.63 -17.02
C SER A 211 16.45 -23.41 -15.86
N ARG A 212 16.25 -22.15 -15.47
CA ARG A 212 15.30 -21.79 -14.40
C ARG A 212 13.89 -21.72 -14.93
N ILE A 213 13.25 -22.88 -14.96
CA ILE A 213 11.92 -23.06 -15.54
C ILE A 213 10.86 -23.08 -14.44
N ARG A 214 9.78 -22.32 -14.66
CA ARG A 214 8.58 -22.40 -13.84
C ARG A 214 7.53 -23.23 -14.56
N PHE A 215 7.26 -24.41 -14.03
CA PHE A 215 6.20 -25.29 -14.49
C PHE A 215 4.90 -24.95 -13.76
N GLN A 216 3.82 -24.80 -14.50
CA GLN A 216 2.50 -24.53 -13.96
C GLN A 216 1.47 -25.50 -14.55
N ARG A 217 0.60 -25.99 -13.67
CA ARG A 217 -0.66 -26.64 -14.01
C ARG A 217 -1.78 -25.69 -13.63
N LEU A 218 -2.59 -25.34 -14.60
CA LEU A 218 -3.72 -24.43 -14.47
C LEU A 218 -4.99 -25.27 -14.51
N TYR A 219 -5.92 -25.01 -13.61
CA TYR A 219 -7.16 -25.77 -13.49
C TYR A 219 -8.36 -24.85 -13.60
N TRP A 220 -9.32 -25.26 -14.43
CA TRP A 220 -10.69 -24.76 -14.40
C TRP A 220 -11.52 -25.69 -13.53
N LEU A 221 -12.30 -25.11 -12.64
CA LEU A 221 -13.12 -25.82 -11.66
C LEU A 221 -14.59 -25.40 -11.79
N PRO A 222 -15.54 -26.32 -11.56
CA PRO A 222 -16.96 -25.98 -11.50
C PRO A 222 -17.24 -24.92 -10.43
N GLU A 223 -18.22 -24.04 -10.67
CA GLU A 223 -18.54 -22.91 -9.79
C GLU A 223 -18.94 -23.32 -8.35
N ASP A 224 -19.49 -24.52 -8.18
CA ASP A 224 -19.92 -25.06 -6.87
C ASP A 224 -18.76 -25.61 -6.02
N THR A 225 -17.52 -25.54 -6.50
CA THR A 225 -16.35 -26.07 -5.79
C THR A 225 -15.95 -25.14 -4.64
N ASP A 226 -15.86 -25.66 -3.41
CA ASP A 226 -15.26 -24.94 -2.28
C ASP A 226 -13.74 -24.84 -2.46
N LEU A 227 -13.30 -23.76 -3.10
CA LEU A 227 -11.90 -23.51 -3.43
C LEU A 227 -11.02 -23.35 -2.19
N GLU A 228 -11.55 -22.79 -1.11
CA GLU A 228 -10.76 -22.57 0.10
C GLU A 228 -10.45 -23.90 0.76
N HIS A 229 -11.47 -24.74 0.97
CA HIS A 229 -11.28 -26.08 1.51
C HIS A 229 -10.40 -26.96 0.62
N LEU A 230 -10.62 -26.95 -0.70
CA LEU A 230 -9.81 -27.69 -1.67
C LEU A 230 -8.34 -27.23 -1.62
N SER A 231 -8.08 -25.93 -1.55
CA SER A 231 -6.72 -25.40 -1.47
C SER A 231 -5.99 -25.85 -0.21
N GLN A 232 -6.69 -25.92 0.94
CA GLN A 232 -6.14 -26.38 2.20
C GLN A 232 -5.84 -27.88 2.17
N GLN A 233 -6.71 -28.68 1.57
CA GLN A 233 -6.50 -30.12 1.36
C GLN A 233 -5.30 -30.39 0.46
N LEU A 234 -5.21 -29.71 -0.69
CA LEU A 234 -4.07 -29.84 -1.60
C LEU A 234 -2.76 -29.44 -0.91
N GLN A 235 -2.76 -28.34 -0.15
CA GLN A 235 -1.59 -27.93 0.63
C GLN A 235 -1.20 -28.97 1.68
N GLN A 236 -2.17 -29.57 2.37
CA GLN A 236 -1.91 -30.61 3.37
C GLN A 236 -1.33 -31.87 2.74
N GLU A 237 -1.87 -32.29 1.60
CA GLU A 237 -1.37 -33.46 0.88
C GLU A 237 0.06 -33.21 0.38
N ILE A 238 0.33 -32.03 -0.21
CA ILE A 238 1.67 -31.63 -0.64
C ILE A 238 2.66 -31.58 0.54
N ARG A 239 2.22 -31.18 1.74
CA ARG A 239 3.05 -31.19 2.96
C ARG A 239 3.41 -32.60 3.41
N ASN A 240 2.54 -33.58 3.18
CA ASN A 240 2.77 -34.98 3.55
C ASN A 240 3.72 -35.69 2.57
N LEU A 241 3.89 -35.15 1.36
CA LEU A 241 4.88 -35.64 0.40
C LEU A 241 6.30 -35.34 0.90
N SER A 242 7.10 -36.40 1.07
CA SER A 242 8.50 -36.30 1.47
C SER A 242 9.39 -36.04 0.25
N GLY A 243 10.39 -35.15 0.37
CA GLY A 243 11.42 -34.93 -0.67
C GLY A 243 11.28 -33.64 -1.49
N GLU A 244 11.88 -33.60 -2.68
CA GLU A 244 11.88 -32.43 -3.58
C GLU A 244 10.47 -32.01 -4.04
N THR A 245 9.50 -32.91 -3.92
CA THR A 245 8.08 -32.74 -4.21
C THR A 245 7.36 -31.78 -3.26
N SER A 246 7.95 -31.49 -2.09
CA SER A 246 7.51 -30.45 -1.14
C SER A 246 7.62 -29.01 -1.70
N ARG A 247 8.08 -28.87 -2.95
CA ARG A 247 8.34 -27.58 -3.62
C ARG A 247 7.16 -27.10 -4.50
N ILE A 248 6.03 -27.81 -4.51
CA ILE A 248 4.82 -27.40 -5.23
C ILE A 248 4.08 -26.31 -4.45
N ARG A 249 3.79 -25.18 -5.10
CA ARG A 249 3.00 -24.09 -4.54
C ARG A 249 1.60 -24.09 -5.14
N VAL A 250 0.61 -24.18 -4.26
CA VAL A 250 -0.81 -23.98 -4.58
C VAL A 250 -1.12 -22.49 -4.55
N GLN A 251 -1.76 -21.98 -5.60
CA GLN A 251 -2.20 -20.59 -5.68
C GLN A 251 -3.59 -20.53 -6.30
N THR A 252 -4.55 -19.95 -5.56
CA THR A 252 -5.91 -19.67 -6.01
C THR A 252 -5.98 -18.31 -6.71
N HIS A 253 -7.06 -18.06 -7.46
CA HIS A 253 -7.29 -16.76 -8.08
C HIS A 253 -7.36 -15.62 -7.04
N ASP A 254 -8.01 -15.86 -5.90
CA ASP A 254 -8.10 -14.87 -4.82
C ASP A 254 -6.71 -14.52 -4.28
N GLY A 255 -5.88 -15.53 -3.98
CA GLY A 255 -4.51 -15.30 -3.54
C GLY A 255 -3.63 -14.60 -4.59
N ALA A 256 -3.91 -14.77 -5.89
CA ALA A 256 -3.26 -14.01 -6.96
C ALA A 256 -3.66 -12.53 -6.93
N SER A 257 -4.95 -12.24 -6.75
CA SER A 257 -5.46 -10.86 -6.63
C SER A 257 -4.98 -10.16 -5.36
N GLU A 258 -4.95 -10.85 -4.22
CA GLU A 258 -4.43 -10.33 -2.95
C GLU A 258 -2.94 -10.00 -3.03
N ASN A 259 -2.14 -10.82 -3.73
CA ASN A 259 -0.73 -10.52 -3.93
C ASN A 259 -0.51 -9.21 -4.69
N LEU A 260 -1.34 -8.93 -5.69
CA LEU A 260 -1.36 -7.67 -6.42
C LEU A 260 -1.91 -6.51 -5.58
N GLY A 261 -3.05 -6.73 -4.92
CA GLY A 261 -3.64 -5.79 -3.98
C GLY A 261 -2.66 -5.38 -2.89
N ARG A 262 -1.78 -6.27 -2.44
CA ARG A 262 -0.75 -5.97 -1.44
C ARG A 262 0.36 -5.05 -1.94
N VAL A 263 0.74 -5.11 -3.23
CA VAL A 263 1.71 -4.16 -3.80
C VAL A 263 1.09 -2.77 -3.81
N LEU A 264 -0.18 -2.70 -4.23
CA LEU A 264 -0.97 -1.46 -4.24
C LEU A 264 -1.34 -1.00 -2.83
N GLY A 265 -1.33 -1.90 -1.84
CA GLY A 265 -1.62 -1.59 -0.45
C GLY A 265 -0.70 -0.51 0.13
N TYR A 266 0.54 -0.37 -0.34
CA TYR A 266 1.39 0.74 0.13
C TYR A 266 0.94 2.09 -0.40
N LEU A 267 0.52 2.15 -1.66
CA LEU A 267 -0.12 3.34 -2.24
C LEU A 267 -1.45 3.62 -1.53
N ASN A 268 -2.17 2.56 -1.17
CA ASN A 268 -3.41 2.62 -0.42
C ASN A 268 -3.23 3.25 0.96
N ASP A 269 -2.22 2.79 1.71
CA ASP A 269 -1.87 3.32 3.03
C ASP A 269 -1.42 4.78 2.92
N TYR A 270 -0.60 5.11 1.92
CA TYR A 270 -0.13 6.47 1.65
C TYR A 270 -1.29 7.43 1.39
N LEU A 271 -2.13 7.11 0.41
CA LEU A 271 -3.28 7.93 0.07
C LEU A 271 -4.23 8.01 1.27
N GLY A 272 -4.42 6.90 1.98
CA GLY A 272 -5.26 6.83 3.18
C GLY A 272 -4.80 7.79 4.27
N LEU A 273 -3.48 7.86 4.48
CA LEU A 273 -2.87 8.78 5.42
C LEU A 273 -3.05 10.24 5.00
N ILE A 274 -2.95 10.54 3.70
CA ILE A 274 -3.23 11.88 3.16
C ILE A 274 -4.70 12.25 3.39
N ALA A 275 -5.64 11.34 3.14
CA ALA A 275 -7.05 11.58 3.40
C ALA A 275 -7.32 11.84 4.89
N LEU A 276 -6.66 11.12 5.79
CA LEU A 276 -6.74 11.36 7.23
C LEU A 276 -6.19 12.74 7.63
N ILE A 277 -5.09 13.17 7.00
CA ILE A 277 -4.52 14.51 7.17
C ILE A 277 -5.52 15.59 6.73
N ALA A 278 -6.15 15.42 5.57
CA ALA A 278 -7.16 16.34 5.06
C ALA A 278 -8.38 16.41 5.99
N LEU A 279 -8.85 15.26 6.51
CA LEU A 279 -9.92 15.19 7.49
C LEU A 279 -9.53 15.88 8.82
N PHE A 280 -8.28 15.71 9.26
CA PHE A 280 -7.75 16.40 10.44
C PHE A 280 -7.73 17.92 10.28
N LEU A 281 -7.27 18.41 9.13
CA LEU A 281 -7.28 19.83 8.82
C LEU A 281 -8.71 20.39 8.78
N ALA A 282 -9.65 19.67 8.15
CA ALA A 282 -11.07 20.03 8.13
C ALA A 282 -11.66 20.06 9.55
N SER A 283 -11.26 19.13 10.41
CA SER A 283 -11.72 19.05 11.81
C SER A 283 -11.24 20.21 12.66
N ILE A 284 -9.97 20.62 12.52
CA ILE A 284 -9.43 21.82 13.18
C ILE A 284 -10.18 23.07 12.70
N GLY A 285 -10.42 23.18 11.39
CA GLY A 285 -11.22 24.25 10.81
C GLY A 285 -12.62 24.30 11.40
N ALA A 286 -13.32 23.16 11.44
CA ALA A 286 -14.66 23.04 12.01
C ALA A 286 -14.69 23.46 13.49
N ALA A 287 -13.74 22.98 14.30
CA ALA A 287 -13.61 23.36 15.70
C ALA A 287 -13.34 24.86 15.90
N TYR A 288 -12.51 25.47 15.05
CA TYR A 288 -12.25 26.91 15.06
C TYR A 288 -13.49 27.73 14.70
N LEU A 289 -14.14 27.40 13.58
CA LEU A 289 -15.37 28.05 13.13
C LEU A 289 -16.44 27.98 14.22
N PHE A 290 -16.63 26.79 14.79
CA PHE A 290 -17.63 26.56 15.84
C PHE A 290 -17.30 27.30 17.14
N ARG A 291 -16.02 27.34 17.54
CA ARG A 291 -15.57 28.16 18.68
C ARG A 291 -15.87 29.63 18.46
N SER A 292 -15.65 30.15 17.25
CA SER A 292 -15.97 31.53 16.90
C SER A 292 -17.47 31.80 16.98
N TYR A 293 -18.29 30.90 16.42
CA TYR A 293 -19.76 30.96 16.48
C TYR A 293 -20.29 30.98 17.93
N LEU A 294 -19.83 30.03 18.77
CA LEU A 294 -20.22 29.98 20.17
C LEU A 294 -19.80 31.23 20.94
N ARG A 295 -18.65 31.82 20.58
CA ARG A 295 -18.18 33.04 21.24
C ARG A 295 -19.15 34.21 21.07
N GLN A 296 -19.76 34.32 19.90
CA GLN A 296 -20.76 35.35 19.62
C GLN A 296 -22.11 35.06 20.31
N ARG A 297 -22.41 33.78 20.56
CA ARG A 297 -23.70 33.32 21.13
C ARG A 297 -23.70 33.14 22.64
N PHE A 298 -22.57 33.26 23.32
CA PHE A 298 -22.50 33.15 24.78
C PHE A 298 -23.49 34.07 25.51
N ARG A 299 -23.70 35.30 25.01
CA ARG A 299 -24.64 36.25 25.61
C ARG A 299 -26.08 35.75 25.54
N GLU A 300 -26.48 35.19 24.40
CA GLU A 300 -27.83 34.65 24.19
C GLU A 300 -28.08 33.41 25.04
N MET A 301 -27.09 32.53 25.14
CA MET A 301 -27.16 31.35 26.02
C MET A 301 -27.26 31.76 27.49
N ALA A 302 -26.55 32.80 27.92
CA ALA A 302 -26.65 33.33 29.27
C ALA A 302 -28.04 33.92 29.56
N ILE A 303 -28.68 34.57 28.58
CA ILE A 303 -30.06 35.09 28.70
C ILE A 303 -31.04 33.92 28.87
N LEU A 304 -30.93 32.88 28.05
CA LEU A 304 -31.77 31.67 28.16
C LEU A 304 -31.62 30.99 29.53
N MET A 305 -30.38 30.86 30.04
CA MET A 305 -30.14 30.31 31.38
C MET A 305 -30.71 31.20 32.49
N SER A 306 -30.73 32.52 32.30
CA SER A 306 -31.31 33.47 33.26
C SER A 306 -32.84 33.41 33.28
N LEU A 307 -33.46 33.03 32.16
CA LEU A 307 -34.90 32.78 32.03
C LEU A 307 -35.33 31.39 32.53
N GLY A 308 -34.40 30.58 33.05
CA GLY A 308 -34.69 29.28 33.67
C GLY A 308 -34.30 28.05 32.85
N ALA A 309 -33.63 28.20 31.71
CA ALA A 309 -33.12 27.05 30.95
C ALA A 309 -32.01 26.32 31.73
N GLN A 310 -32.11 24.98 31.80
CA GLN A 310 -31.11 24.16 32.46
C GLN A 310 -29.85 24.03 31.59
N ARG A 311 -28.66 23.91 32.21
CA ARG A 311 -27.39 23.80 31.46
C ARG A 311 -27.34 22.59 30.53
N SER A 312 -28.00 21.49 30.91
CA SER A 312 -28.17 20.28 30.08
C SER A 312 -28.99 20.55 28.83
N GLU A 313 -30.03 21.39 28.92
CA GLU A 313 -30.88 21.78 27.79
C GLU A 313 -30.10 22.61 26.76
N THR A 314 -29.27 23.56 27.23
CA THR A 314 -28.38 24.33 26.35
C THR A 314 -27.36 23.44 25.63
N VAL A 315 -26.74 22.48 26.33
CA VAL A 315 -25.81 21.52 25.72
C VAL A 315 -26.53 20.64 24.70
N GLN A 316 -27.76 20.19 24.97
CA GLN A 316 -28.54 19.39 24.02
C GLN A 316 -28.85 20.14 22.72
N VAL A 317 -29.22 21.44 22.79
CA VAL A 317 -29.44 22.26 21.58
C VAL A 317 -28.17 22.33 20.73
N VAL A 318 -27.02 22.53 21.38
CA VAL A 318 -25.72 22.62 20.69
C VAL A 318 -25.30 21.27 20.09
N LEU A 319 -25.56 20.15 20.78
CA LEU A 319 -25.33 18.80 20.23
C LEU A 319 -26.21 18.55 18.99
N TRP A 320 -27.48 18.97 19.02
CA TRP A 320 -28.36 18.90 17.85
C TRP A 320 -27.86 19.78 16.70
N GLN A 321 -27.35 20.99 16.97
CA GLN A 321 -26.75 21.84 15.94
C GLN A 321 -25.56 21.16 15.26
N LEU A 322 -24.64 20.57 16.04
CA LEU A 322 -23.48 19.86 15.50
C LEU A 322 -23.86 18.60 14.72
N GLY A 323 -24.82 17.83 15.22
CA GLY A 323 -25.33 16.65 14.51
C GLY A 323 -26.00 17.03 13.19
N LEU A 324 -26.80 18.09 13.16
CA LEU A 324 -27.44 18.58 11.93
C LEU A 324 -26.44 19.14 10.92
N LEU A 325 -25.46 19.91 11.37
CA LEU A 325 -24.39 20.42 10.52
C LEU A 325 -23.50 19.29 9.98
N GLY A 326 -23.18 18.30 10.82
CA GLY A 326 -22.38 17.14 10.47
C GLY A 326 -23.08 16.22 9.46
N THR A 327 -24.37 15.95 9.67
CA THR A 327 -25.20 15.19 8.72
C THR A 327 -25.37 15.93 7.39
N ALA A 328 -25.60 17.25 7.42
CA ALA A 328 -25.64 18.06 6.20
C ALA A 328 -24.30 18.03 5.45
N ALA A 329 -23.18 18.16 6.15
CA ALA A 329 -21.84 18.04 5.56
C ALA A 329 -21.59 16.65 4.95
N ALA A 330 -21.98 15.57 5.64
CA ALA A 330 -21.89 14.22 5.10
C ALA A 330 -22.72 14.04 3.83
N LEU A 331 -23.96 14.55 3.81
CA LEU A 331 -24.82 14.49 2.62
C LEU A 331 -24.20 15.23 1.44
N VAL A 332 -23.69 16.45 1.67
CA VAL A 332 -23.01 17.23 0.61
C VAL A 332 -21.75 16.51 0.15
N ALA A 333 -20.96 15.93 1.05
CA ALA A 333 -19.77 15.16 0.71
C ALA A 333 -20.08 13.90 -0.10
N ILE A 334 -21.12 13.15 0.29
CA ILE A 334 -21.57 11.95 -0.42
C ILE A 334 -22.05 12.31 -1.83
N VAL A 335 -22.89 13.34 -1.97
CA VAL A 335 -23.37 13.79 -3.27
C VAL A 335 -22.21 14.27 -4.14
N GLY A 336 -21.27 15.04 -3.57
CA GLY A 336 -20.06 15.48 -4.26
C GLY A 336 -19.18 14.31 -4.72
N ALA A 337 -18.96 13.32 -3.84
CA ALA A 337 -18.18 12.13 -4.18
C ALA A 337 -18.86 11.30 -5.28
N VAL A 338 -20.18 11.10 -5.21
CA VAL A 338 -20.96 10.38 -6.23
C VAL A 338 -20.90 11.09 -7.59
N LEU A 339 -20.88 12.42 -7.62
CA LEU A 339 -20.75 13.20 -8.85
C LEU A 339 -19.32 13.13 -9.44
N ILE A 340 -18.29 13.12 -8.60
CA ILE A 340 -16.89 13.16 -9.04
C ILE A 340 -16.37 11.78 -9.44
N LEU A 341 -16.77 10.73 -8.74
CA LEU A 341 -16.23 9.37 -8.96
C LEU A 341 -16.35 8.86 -10.40
N PRO A 342 -17.49 9.02 -11.10
CA PRO A 342 -17.62 8.59 -12.49
C PRO A 342 -16.68 9.32 -13.46
N ALA A 343 -16.18 10.51 -13.10
CA ALA A 343 -15.19 11.23 -13.90
C ALA A 343 -13.76 10.70 -13.67
N LEU A 344 -13.51 9.97 -12.58
CA LEU A 344 -12.19 9.50 -12.19
C LEU A 344 -11.56 8.56 -13.25
N PRO A 345 -12.28 7.57 -13.83
CA PRO A 345 -11.72 6.73 -14.89
C PRO A 345 -11.33 7.51 -16.15
N TRP A 346 -12.02 8.62 -16.44
CA TRP A 346 -11.68 9.47 -17.59
C TRP A 346 -10.44 10.33 -17.31
N LEU A 347 -10.32 10.87 -16.10
CA LEU A 347 -9.15 11.65 -15.65
C LEU A 347 -7.87 10.82 -15.52
N LEU A 348 -8.01 9.53 -15.20
CA LEU A 348 -6.89 8.61 -14.92
C LEU A 348 -6.83 7.44 -15.91
N ALA A 349 -7.40 7.60 -17.11
CA ALA A 349 -7.50 6.52 -18.11
C ALA A 349 -6.13 5.91 -18.49
N GLU A 350 -5.06 6.71 -18.50
CA GLU A 350 -3.70 6.25 -18.80
C GLU A 350 -3.06 5.45 -17.66
N PHE A 351 -3.59 5.57 -16.43
CA PHE A 351 -3.05 4.94 -15.23
C PHE A 351 -3.91 3.79 -14.71
N LEU A 352 -5.16 3.68 -15.16
CA LEU A 352 -6.10 2.67 -14.69
C LEU A 352 -6.20 1.50 -15.68
N PRO A 353 -6.34 0.26 -15.20
CA PRO A 353 -6.61 -0.87 -16.08
C PRO A 353 -7.89 -0.65 -16.91
N PRO A 354 -7.92 -1.11 -18.16
CA PRO A 354 -9.13 -1.07 -18.97
C PRO A 354 -10.26 -1.86 -18.28
N GLY A 355 -11.47 -1.28 -18.26
CA GLY A 355 -12.63 -1.87 -17.57
C GLY A 355 -12.70 -1.60 -16.06
N PHE A 356 -11.94 -0.61 -15.55
CA PHE A 356 -12.07 -0.15 -14.17
C PHE A 356 -13.45 0.47 -13.92
N GLU A 357 -14.30 -0.24 -13.18
CA GLU A 357 -15.61 0.25 -12.76
C GLU A 357 -15.52 0.86 -11.36
N THR A 358 -15.99 2.10 -11.23
CA THR A 358 -16.20 2.70 -9.92
C THR A 358 -17.43 2.09 -9.28
N SER A 359 -17.32 1.73 -8.02
CA SER A 359 -18.35 0.96 -7.35
C SER A 359 -18.66 1.55 -5.98
N PHE A 360 -19.93 1.85 -5.74
CA PHE A 360 -20.38 2.35 -4.45
C PHE A 360 -20.64 1.19 -3.50
N ASN A 361 -20.24 1.34 -2.25
CA ASN A 361 -20.65 0.41 -1.19
C ASN A 361 -21.49 1.19 -0.18
N LEU A 362 -22.72 0.72 0.07
CA LEU A 362 -23.64 1.34 1.02
C LEU A 362 -23.03 1.43 2.43
N ARG A 363 -22.16 0.47 2.77
CA ARG A 363 -21.40 0.46 4.03
C ARG A 363 -20.52 1.71 4.17
N ASN A 364 -19.85 2.12 3.10
CA ASN A 364 -18.90 3.24 3.13
C ASN A 364 -19.64 4.58 3.20
N LEU A 365 -20.80 4.69 2.52
CA LEU A 365 -21.69 5.84 2.69
C LEU A 365 -22.22 5.91 4.14
N GLY A 366 -22.57 4.77 4.73
CA GLY A 366 -22.95 4.68 6.14
C GLY A 366 -21.84 5.13 7.08
N LEU A 367 -20.61 4.69 6.85
CA LEU A 367 -19.43 5.13 7.61
C LEU A 367 -19.20 6.63 7.47
N ALA A 368 -19.27 7.18 6.25
CA ALA A 368 -19.13 8.61 6.00
C ALA A 368 -20.21 9.43 6.71
N PHE A 369 -21.45 8.94 6.72
CA PHE A 369 -22.55 9.56 7.45
C PHE A 369 -22.27 9.57 8.96
N VAL A 370 -21.85 8.44 9.52
CA VAL A 370 -21.47 8.31 10.94
C VAL A 370 -20.30 9.22 11.28
N MET A 371 -19.27 9.29 10.43
CA MET A 371 -18.12 10.17 10.62
C MET A 371 -18.52 11.65 10.54
N GLY A 372 -19.38 12.05 9.60
CA GLY A 372 -19.85 13.42 9.54
C GLY A 372 -20.72 13.79 10.74
N SER A 373 -21.63 12.91 11.16
CA SER A 373 -22.57 13.19 12.26
C SER A 373 -21.92 13.09 13.64
N LEU A 374 -21.29 11.96 13.96
CA LEU A 374 -20.65 11.75 15.26
C LEU A 374 -19.28 12.41 15.33
N GLY A 375 -18.55 12.46 14.21
CA GLY A 375 -17.26 13.14 14.15
C GLY A 375 -17.40 14.64 14.36
N SER A 376 -18.42 15.32 13.82
CA SER A 376 -18.62 16.76 14.10
C SER A 376 -18.79 17.03 15.60
N ILE A 377 -19.49 16.15 16.31
CA ILE A 377 -19.67 16.21 17.77
C ILE A 377 -18.34 15.95 18.48
N ALA A 378 -17.61 14.89 18.10
CA ALA A 378 -16.33 14.53 18.69
C ALA A 378 -15.27 15.64 18.49
N PHE A 379 -15.20 16.22 17.29
CA PHE A 379 -14.25 17.29 16.94
C PHE A 379 -14.55 18.59 17.70
N CYS A 380 -15.81 18.87 17.99
CA CYS A 380 -16.23 20.07 18.73
C CYS A 380 -16.37 19.84 20.25
N LEU A 381 -16.16 18.62 20.74
CA LEU A 381 -16.30 18.26 22.16
C LEU A 381 -15.42 19.11 23.11
N PRO A 382 -14.15 19.42 22.78
CA PRO A 382 -13.33 20.30 23.63
C PRO A 382 -13.86 21.74 23.73
N VAL A 383 -14.63 22.18 22.73
CA VAL A 383 -15.28 23.50 22.74
C VAL A 383 -16.55 23.45 23.62
N LEU A 384 -17.27 22.33 23.57
CA LEU A 384 -18.48 22.08 24.37
C LEU A 384 -18.23 22.06 25.89
N THR A 385 -17.11 21.51 26.36
CA THR A 385 -16.82 21.49 27.81
C THR A 385 -16.62 22.90 28.38
N ARG A 386 -16.14 23.85 27.57
CA ARG A 386 -16.04 25.26 27.97
C ARG A 386 -17.39 25.96 28.09
N LEU A 387 -18.43 25.50 27.40
CA LEU A 387 -19.80 26.00 27.57
C LEU A 387 -20.36 25.69 28.95
N GLN A 388 -19.97 24.56 29.56
CA GLN A 388 -20.44 24.19 30.92
C GLN A 388 -19.92 25.13 32.01
N LEU A 389 -18.90 25.93 31.70
CA LEU A 389 -18.28 26.90 32.62
C LEU A 389 -18.91 28.30 32.52
N VAL A 390 -19.88 28.52 31.62
CA VAL A 390 -20.54 29.81 31.47
C VAL A 390 -21.45 30.06 32.67
N GLN A 391 -21.11 31.08 33.46
CA GLN A 391 -21.94 31.53 34.58
C GLN A 391 -22.88 32.64 34.09
N PRO A 392 -24.19 32.57 34.38
CA PRO A 392 -25.16 33.63 34.03
C PRO A 392 -24.74 35.02 34.54
N LEU A 393 -24.02 35.07 35.66
CA LEU A 393 -23.43 36.29 36.25
C LEU A 393 -22.47 37.06 35.30
N SER A 394 -21.94 36.40 34.26
CA SER A 394 -21.09 37.05 33.26
C SER A 394 -21.82 38.07 32.37
N LEU A 395 -23.16 38.08 32.35
CA LEU A 395 -23.97 39.09 31.67
C LEU A 395 -23.84 40.49 32.27
N PHE A 396 -23.55 40.60 33.57
CA PHE A 396 -23.54 41.88 34.31
C PHE A 396 -22.18 42.57 34.36
N HIS A 397 -21.11 41.90 33.91
CA HIS A 397 -19.75 42.45 33.91
C HIS A 397 -19.10 42.29 32.53
N GLU A 398 -19.39 43.23 31.62
CA GLU A 398 -18.86 43.29 30.26
C GLU A 398 -17.32 43.33 30.20
N HIS A 399 -16.66 43.71 31.30
CA HIS A 399 -15.20 43.81 31.43
C HIS A 399 -14.50 42.57 32.02
N LEU A 400 -15.24 41.51 32.38
CA LEU A 400 -14.67 40.20 32.69
C LEU A 400 -14.77 39.25 31.48
N GLY A 401 -14.60 39.79 30.27
CA GLY A 401 -14.41 38.99 29.07
C GLY A 401 -13.27 38.01 29.28
N LEU A 402 -13.60 36.76 29.63
CA LEU A 402 -12.65 35.68 29.87
C LEU A 402 -11.45 36.14 30.70
N ARG A 403 -11.64 36.71 31.91
CA ARG A 403 -10.55 36.58 32.90
C ARG A 403 -10.29 35.08 32.97
N SER A 404 -9.07 34.69 32.61
CA SER A 404 -8.66 33.31 32.67
C SER A 404 -9.13 32.77 34.01
N VAL A 405 -9.83 31.65 33.97
CA VAL A 405 -9.85 30.79 35.15
C VAL A 405 -8.37 30.49 35.38
N GLY A 406 -7.71 31.28 36.22
CA GLY A 406 -6.35 31.07 36.71
C GLY A 406 -6.29 29.86 37.65
N GLY A 407 -7.14 28.87 37.43
CA GLY A 407 -7.18 27.63 38.16
C GLY A 407 -6.58 26.55 37.28
N ARG A 408 -5.48 25.97 37.76
CA ARG A 408 -4.88 24.67 37.38
C ARG A 408 -5.76 23.89 36.40
N TRP A 409 -5.22 23.55 35.22
CA TRP A 409 -5.81 22.57 34.30
C TRP A 409 -6.50 21.47 35.10
N ARG A 410 -7.84 21.52 35.20
CA ARG A 410 -8.56 20.46 35.90
C ARG A 410 -8.44 19.23 35.03
N PHE A 411 -8.23 18.06 35.62
CA PHE A 411 -8.20 16.78 34.90
C PHE A 411 -9.38 16.63 33.91
N ARG A 412 -10.52 17.24 34.25
CA ARG A 412 -11.73 17.31 33.40
C ARG A 412 -11.54 18.06 32.06
N ASP A 413 -10.68 19.09 32.00
CA ASP A 413 -10.43 19.86 30.77
C ASP A 413 -9.50 19.10 29.80
N VAL A 414 -8.53 18.36 30.34
CA VAL A 414 -7.65 17.47 29.54
C VAL A 414 -8.43 16.23 29.09
N GLY A 415 -9.29 15.68 29.96
CA GLY A 415 -10.15 14.54 29.64
C GLY A 415 -11.12 14.79 28.48
N ALA A 416 -11.46 16.05 28.19
CA ALA A 416 -12.29 16.42 27.05
C ALA A 416 -11.62 16.17 25.68
N TYR A 417 -10.29 16.12 25.63
CA TYR A 417 -9.54 15.83 24.41
C TYR A 417 -9.30 14.33 24.20
N LEU A 418 -9.44 13.50 25.25
CA LEU A 418 -9.25 12.05 25.12
C LEU A 418 -10.15 11.41 24.05
N PRO A 419 -11.48 11.68 23.99
CA PRO A 419 -12.34 11.11 22.96
C PRO A 419 -11.89 11.49 21.54
N LEU A 420 -11.42 12.72 21.35
CA LEU A 420 -10.87 13.18 20.07
C LEU A 420 -9.63 12.38 19.66
N ILE A 421 -8.71 12.16 20.61
CA ILE A 421 -7.49 11.38 20.39
C ILE A 421 -7.84 9.93 20.07
N PHE A 422 -8.76 9.31 20.82
CA PHE A 422 -9.17 7.92 20.58
C PHE A 422 -9.88 7.74 19.25
N VAL A 423 -10.74 8.69 18.85
CA VAL A 423 -11.38 8.65 17.52
C VAL A 423 -10.32 8.76 16.42
N TYR A 424 -9.39 9.72 16.51
CA TYR A 424 -8.32 9.86 15.51
C TYR A 424 -7.38 8.66 15.48
N TRP A 425 -7.04 8.09 16.63
CA TRP A 425 -6.22 6.90 16.72
C TRP A 425 -6.92 5.67 16.15
N GLY A 426 -8.20 5.48 16.47
CA GLY A 426 -9.02 4.43 15.88
C GLY A 426 -9.10 4.55 14.36
N LEU A 427 -9.31 5.77 13.84
CA LEU A 427 -9.31 6.05 12.40
C LEU A 427 -7.94 5.80 11.76
N ALA A 428 -6.84 6.17 12.42
CA ALA A 428 -5.49 5.93 11.92
C ALA A 428 -5.13 4.44 11.85
N VAL A 429 -5.45 3.68 12.90
CA VAL A 429 -5.22 2.22 12.94
C VAL A 429 -6.10 1.51 11.92
N TRP A 430 -7.36 1.91 11.81
CA TRP A 430 -8.28 1.39 10.81
C TRP A 430 -7.80 1.69 9.38
N GLN A 431 -7.36 2.91 9.12
CA GLN A 431 -6.88 3.32 7.79
C GLN A 431 -5.57 2.63 7.40
N ALA A 432 -4.65 2.45 8.35
CA ALA A 432 -3.34 1.85 8.09
C ALA A 432 -3.35 0.31 8.10
N GLN A 433 -4.47 -0.33 8.47
CA GLN A 433 -4.59 -1.78 8.69
C GLN A 433 -3.44 -2.36 9.56
N SER A 434 -2.84 -1.52 10.40
CA SER A 434 -1.66 -1.81 11.20
C SER A 434 -1.66 -0.97 12.47
N TRP A 435 -1.56 -1.65 13.60
CA TRP A 435 -1.50 -1.03 14.92
C TRP A 435 -0.18 -0.28 15.13
N ILE A 436 0.91 -0.78 14.53
CA ILE A 436 2.24 -0.17 14.63
C ILE A 436 2.26 1.13 13.83
N VAL A 437 1.89 1.07 12.54
CA VAL A 437 1.90 2.23 11.65
C VAL A 437 0.90 3.30 12.11
N GLY A 438 -0.34 2.90 12.44
CA GLY A 438 -1.37 3.83 12.91
C GLY A 438 -0.99 4.51 14.23
N SER A 439 -0.43 3.77 15.18
CA SER A 439 0.02 4.34 16.47
C SER A 439 1.27 5.22 16.30
N ALA A 440 2.21 4.81 15.46
CA ALA A 440 3.41 5.58 15.16
C ALA A 440 3.05 6.91 14.49
N PHE A 441 2.11 6.92 13.54
CA PHE A 441 1.64 8.14 12.90
C PHE A 441 1.04 9.13 13.90
N ILE A 442 0.12 8.66 14.76
CA ILE A 442 -0.48 9.50 15.80
C ILE A 442 0.56 9.99 16.81
N GLY A 443 1.49 9.11 17.20
CA GLY A 443 2.60 9.45 18.07
C GLY A 443 3.48 10.55 17.48
N MET A 444 3.85 10.43 16.20
CA MET A 444 4.62 11.44 15.49
C MET A 444 3.84 12.74 15.33
N LEU A 445 2.55 12.70 14.99
CA LEU A 445 1.71 13.90 14.88
C LEU A 445 1.66 14.68 16.19
N PHE A 446 1.40 14.00 17.32
CA PHE A 446 1.43 14.64 18.64
C PHE A 446 2.84 15.09 19.04
N GLY A 447 3.87 14.33 18.67
CA GLY A 447 5.27 14.73 18.82
C GLY A 447 5.59 16.02 18.08
N SER A 448 5.19 16.15 16.82
CA SER A 448 5.36 17.37 16.02
C SER A 448 4.58 18.55 16.61
N ILE A 449 3.33 18.33 17.04
CA ILE A 449 2.54 19.35 17.74
C ILE A 449 3.25 19.84 19.01
N PHE A 450 3.81 18.92 19.79
CA PHE A 450 4.55 19.24 21.00
C PHE A 450 5.83 20.03 20.71
N VAL A 451 6.62 19.60 19.73
CA VAL A 451 7.85 20.29 19.30
C VAL A 451 7.53 21.69 18.74
N LEU A 452 6.51 21.83 17.89
CA LEU A 452 6.06 23.14 17.39
C LEU A 452 5.55 24.02 18.52
N GLY A 453 4.83 23.45 19.49
CA GLY A 453 4.38 24.17 20.68
C GLY A 453 5.55 24.69 21.52
N LEU A 454 6.58 23.86 21.73
CA LEU A 454 7.82 24.25 22.41
C LEU A 454 8.58 25.33 21.64
N LEU A 455 8.68 25.22 20.32
CA LEU A 455 9.28 26.24 19.47
C LEU A 455 8.52 27.56 19.57
N GLY A 456 7.18 27.54 19.46
CA GLY A 456 6.35 28.74 19.61
C GLY A 456 6.47 29.36 21.01
N TRP A 457 6.58 28.54 22.05
CA TRP A 457 6.82 29.01 23.42
C TRP A 457 8.22 29.60 23.59
N GLY A 458 9.25 28.96 23.05
CA GLY A 458 10.63 29.44 23.06
C GLY A 458 10.78 30.77 22.32
N LEU A 459 10.15 30.89 21.14
CA LEU A 459 10.17 32.10 20.32
C LEU A 459 9.47 33.27 21.02
N LEU A 460 8.33 33.03 21.66
CA LEU A 460 7.66 34.04 22.50
C LEU A 460 8.47 34.43 23.73
N SER A 461 9.22 33.49 24.32
CA SER A 461 10.08 33.75 25.48
C SER A 461 11.33 34.56 25.08
N LEU A 462 11.93 34.25 23.93
CA LEU A 462 13.04 35.01 23.36
C LEU A 462 12.61 36.45 23.02
N LEU A 463 11.43 36.61 22.41
CA LEU A 463 10.84 37.92 22.10
C LEU A 463 10.54 38.75 23.36
N GLN A 464 10.30 38.12 24.50
CA GLN A 464 10.17 38.84 25.78
C GLN A 464 11.52 39.37 26.28
N LEU A 465 12.59 38.59 26.16
CA LEU A 465 13.94 39.05 26.51
C LEU A 465 14.42 40.18 25.60
N ALA A 466 14.14 40.11 24.29
CA ALA A 466 14.55 41.10 23.30
C ALA A 466 13.61 42.33 23.24
N GLY A 467 12.44 42.28 23.88
CA GLY A 467 11.42 43.33 23.89
C GLY A 467 11.86 44.75 24.29
N PRO A 468 12.88 44.95 25.15
CA PRO A 468 13.39 46.29 25.49
C PRO A 468 14.10 47.01 24.32
N SER A 469 14.61 46.28 23.33
CA SER A 469 15.45 46.83 22.25
C SER A 469 14.65 47.37 21.05
N PHE A 470 13.33 47.21 21.03
CA PHE A 470 12.45 47.67 19.94
C PHE A 470 11.74 48.99 20.28
N GLY A 471 11.43 49.79 19.25
CA GLY A 471 10.67 51.04 19.38
C GLY A 471 9.31 50.87 20.09
N THR A 472 8.72 51.98 20.53
CA THR A 472 7.53 52.03 21.42
C THR A 472 6.34 51.20 20.92
N MET A 473 6.08 51.22 19.61
CA MET A 473 4.97 50.48 19.00
C MET A 473 5.25 48.96 18.92
N GLY A 474 6.47 48.56 18.55
CA GLY A 474 6.88 47.15 18.52
C GLY A 474 6.85 46.52 19.90
N ARG A 475 7.36 47.24 20.91
CA ARG A 475 7.32 46.82 22.32
C ARG A 475 5.89 46.59 22.82
N LEU A 476 4.94 47.44 22.46
CA LEU A 476 3.52 47.25 22.82
C LEU A 476 2.89 46.04 22.12
N ALA A 477 3.20 45.83 20.83
CA ALA A 477 2.70 44.68 20.07
C ALA A 477 3.25 43.34 20.62
N PHE A 478 4.57 43.24 20.83
CA PHE A 478 5.20 42.05 21.40
C PHE A 478 4.73 41.77 22.82
N ARG A 479 4.53 42.80 23.64
CA ARG A 479 4.01 42.63 25.00
C ARG A 479 2.55 42.15 25.00
N ASN A 480 1.74 42.49 23.99
CA ASN A 480 0.39 41.95 23.85
C ASN A 480 0.39 40.47 23.45
N LEU A 481 1.18 40.10 22.43
CA LEU A 481 1.39 38.71 21.98
C LEU A 481 1.87 37.82 23.13
N SER A 482 2.79 38.34 23.93
CA SER A 482 3.46 37.60 25.00
C SER A 482 2.69 37.63 26.33
N ARG A 483 1.72 38.54 26.50
CA ARG A 483 0.73 38.50 27.60
C ARG A 483 -0.37 37.47 27.33
N ASN A 484 -0.77 37.30 26.07
CA ASN A 484 -1.77 36.31 25.63
C ASN A 484 -1.12 35.03 25.08
N ARG A 485 -0.11 34.47 25.79
CA ARG A 485 0.72 33.34 25.31
C ARG A 485 -0.09 32.18 24.74
N LEU A 486 -1.15 31.76 25.43
CA LEU A 486 -1.99 30.64 25.00
C LEU A 486 -2.70 30.92 23.67
N GLY A 487 -3.18 32.15 23.45
CA GLY A 487 -3.84 32.52 22.20
C GLY A 487 -2.86 32.59 21.04
N SER A 488 -1.70 33.21 21.26
CA SER A 488 -0.63 33.33 20.27
C SER A 488 -0.05 31.97 19.88
N ILE A 489 0.24 31.10 20.86
CA ILE A 489 0.71 29.72 20.62
C ILE A 489 -0.35 28.91 19.88
N SER A 490 -1.63 29.03 20.24
CA SER A 490 -2.70 28.30 19.54
C SER A 490 -2.82 28.71 18.07
N CYS A 491 -2.70 30.02 17.78
CA CYS A 491 -2.74 30.52 16.40
C CYS A 491 -1.49 30.07 15.61
N PHE A 492 -0.31 30.21 16.21
CA PHE A 492 0.94 29.73 15.64
C PHE A 492 0.88 28.23 15.36
N LEU A 493 0.43 27.43 16.33
CA LEU A 493 0.32 25.99 16.19
C LEU A 493 -0.68 25.59 15.11
N ALA A 494 -1.83 26.27 15.00
CA ALA A 494 -2.81 26.00 13.95
C ALA A 494 -2.22 26.27 12.55
N ILE A 495 -1.52 27.40 12.37
CA ILE A 495 -0.84 27.73 11.11
C ILE A 495 0.30 26.75 10.85
N ALA A 496 1.17 26.50 11.83
CA ALA A 496 2.34 25.65 11.69
C ALA A 496 1.98 24.19 11.41
N VAL A 497 0.96 23.65 12.08
CA VAL A 497 0.42 22.31 11.79
C VAL A 497 -0.23 22.28 10.41
N GLY A 498 -1.02 23.30 10.04
CA GLY A 498 -1.58 23.40 8.69
C GLY A 498 -0.50 23.41 7.61
N THR A 499 0.53 24.22 7.77
CA THR A 499 1.68 24.30 6.86
C THR A 499 2.48 23.00 6.84
N LEU A 500 2.73 22.38 8.01
CA LEU A 500 3.40 21.08 8.11
C LEU A 500 2.65 20.02 7.29
N LEU A 501 1.34 19.92 7.48
CA LEU A 501 0.48 18.94 6.82
C LEU A 501 0.41 19.18 5.30
N ILE A 502 0.33 20.44 4.86
CA ILE A 502 0.34 20.81 3.44
C ILE A 502 1.71 20.49 2.81
N ASN A 503 2.82 20.72 3.52
CA ASN A 503 4.18 20.46 3.02
C ASN A 503 4.54 18.97 3.09
N LEU A 504 3.89 18.20 3.96
CA LEU A 504 4.12 16.76 4.09
C LEU A 504 3.82 16.03 2.77
N VAL A 505 2.76 16.42 2.06
CA VAL A 505 2.35 15.77 0.80
C VAL A 505 3.45 15.83 -0.27
N PRO A 506 3.96 17.02 -0.67
CA PRO A 506 5.06 17.10 -1.63
C PRO A 506 6.37 16.52 -1.09
N GLN A 507 6.65 16.59 0.22
CA GLN A 507 7.85 15.94 0.77
C GLN A 507 7.78 14.42 0.66
N ILE A 508 6.64 13.81 0.97
CA ILE A 508 6.47 12.36 0.78
C ILE A 508 6.53 12.02 -0.70
N HIS A 509 5.91 12.84 -1.56
CA HIS A 509 6.01 12.65 -3.01
C HIS A 509 7.47 12.67 -3.48
N ASN A 510 8.25 13.68 -3.06
CA ASN A 510 9.66 13.81 -3.41
C ASN A 510 10.50 12.68 -2.79
N GLY A 511 10.21 12.25 -1.56
CA GLY A 511 10.91 11.14 -0.91
C GLY A 511 10.62 9.80 -1.60
N LEU A 512 9.38 9.57 -2.04
CA LEU A 512 9.03 8.43 -2.88
C LEU A 512 9.70 8.52 -4.25
N GLN A 513 9.72 9.73 -4.85
CA GLN A 513 10.46 9.95 -6.09
C GLN A 513 11.94 9.69 -5.89
N GLU A 514 12.56 10.08 -4.79
CA GLU A 514 13.98 9.86 -4.52
C GLU A 514 14.30 8.39 -4.24
N GLU A 515 13.40 7.66 -3.55
CA GLU A 515 13.52 6.21 -3.36
C GLU A 515 13.35 5.44 -4.67
N VAL A 516 12.52 5.95 -5.59
CA VAL A 516 12.26 5.35 -6.91
C VAL A 516 13.27 5.83 -7.96
N ALA A 517 13.77 7.05 -7.83
CA ALA A 517 14.71 7.69 -8.74
C ALA A 517 16.15 7.38 -8.33
N ARG A 518 17.06 7.57 -9.28
CA ARG A 518 18.48 7.22 -9.12
C ARG A 518 19.15 8.30 -8.26
N PRO A 519 19.75 7.96 -7.10
CA PRO A 519 20.48 8.96 -6.31
C PRO A 519 21.63 9.56 -7.11
N GLU A 520 21.77 10.88 -7.09
CA GLU A 520 22.81 11.60 -7.81
C GLU A 520 24.21 11.22 -7.28
N GLY A 521 25.14 10.91 -8.19
CA GLY A 521 26.54 10.58 -7.86
C GLY A 521 26.84 9.09 -7.71
N VAL A 522 25.84 8.21 -7.69
CA VAL A 522 26.07 6.75 -7.78
C VAL A 522 26.22 6.36 -9.25
N LYS A 523 27.36 5.79 -9.63
CA LYS A 523 27.52 5.16 -10.96
C LYS A 523 26.62 3.94 -11.04
N VAL A 524 25.41 4.12 -11.57
CA VAL A 524 24.51 3.00 -11.86
C VAL A 524 25.11 2.21 -13.02
N PRO A 525 25.28 0.89 -12.89
CA PRO A 525 25.80 0.09 -13.99
C PRO A 525 24.85 0.19 -15.19
N SER A 526 25.39 0.52 -16.36
CA SER A 526 24.62 0.57 -17.61
C SER A 526 24.13 -0.82 -18.03
N LEU A 527 24.82 -1.88 -17.57
CA LEU A 527 24.55 -3.28 -17.86
C LEU A 527 24.59 -4.07 -16.56
N PHE A 528 23.52 -4.81 -16.28
CA PHE A 528 23.49 -5.80 -15.20
C PHE A 528 23.45 -7.19 -15.83
N LEU A 529 24.55 -7.92 -15.69
CA LEU A 529 24.69 -9.27 -16.23
C LEU A 529 24.47 -10.27 -15.09
N PHE A 530 23.66 -11.28 -15.35
CA PHE A 530 23.40 -12.37 -14.42
C PHE A 530 23.42 -13.69 -15.18
N ASP A 531 23.65 -14.79 -14.45
CA ASP A 531 23.79 -16.13 -15.03
C ASP A 531 24.96 -16.23 -16.02
N ILE A 532 26.10 -15.62 -15.66
CA ILE A 532 27.38 -15.83 -16.33
C ILE A 532 27.93 -17.16 -15.82
N GLN A 533 28.13 -18.12 -16.72
CA GLN A 533 28.74 -19.40 -16.34
C GLN A 533 30.24 -19.22 -16.02
N PRO A 534 30.84 -20.06 -15.15
CA PRO A 534 32.26 -19.93 -14.77
C PRO A 534 33.21 -19.86 -15.97
N GLU A 535 32.91 -20.61 -17.03
CA GLU A 535 33.73 -20.67 -18.26
C GLU A 535 33.55 -19.43 -19.15
N GLN A 536 32.49 -18.64 -18.93
CA GLN A 536 32.18 -17.42 -19.71
C GLN A 536 32.76 -16.15 -19.10
N VAL A 537 33.25 -16.20 -17.86
CA VAL A 537 33.74 -15.02 -17.14
C VAL A 537 34.88 -14.34 -17.92
N ASP A 538 35.92 -15.10 -18.29
CA ASP A 538 37.08 -14.54 -18.99
C ASP A 538 36.74 -14.01 -20.40
N PRO A 539 35.97 -14.73 -21.25
CA PRO A 539 35.51 -14.19 -22.54
C PRO A 539 34.71 -12.89 -22.42
N VAL A 540 33.79 -12.79 -21.45
CA VAL A 540 32.95 -11.60 -21.24
C VAL A 540 33.81 -10.42 -20.79
N GLN A 541 34.75 -10.64 -19.87
CA GLN A 541 35.69 -9.60 -19.44
C GLN A 541 36.56 -9.11 -20.61
N GLY A 542 37.06 -10.02 -21.44
CA GLY A 542 37.83 -9.65 -22.64
C GLY A 542 37.03 -8.80 -23.63
N MET A 543 35.76 -9.15 -23.88
CA MET A 543 34.88 -8.40 -24.76
C MET A 543 34.57 -6.99 -24.22
N LEU A 544 34.29 -6.88 -22.92
CA LEU A 544 34.02 -5.59 -22.28
C LEU A 544 35.26 -4.69 -22.29
N ALA A 545 36.44 -5.27 -22.04
CA ALA A 545 37.70 -4.55 -22.10
C ALA A 545 37.99 -3.98 -23.49
N GLN A 546 37.66 -4.70 -24.57
CA GLN A 546 37.77 -4.19 -25.94
C GLN A 546 36.87 -2.97 -26.21
N HIS A 547 35.73 -2.88 -25.52
CA HIS A 547 34.81 -1.74 -25.58
C HIS A 547 35.10 -0.67 -24.51
N GLY A 548 36.25 -0.74 -23.83
CA GLY A 548 36.67 0.24 -22.83
C GLY A 548 35.85 0.22 -21.53
N THR A 549 35.16 -0.89 -21.24
CA THR A 549 34.32 -1.06 -20.04
C THR A 549 34.88 -2.20 -19.18
N ALA A 550 34.88 -2.04 -17.85
CA ALA A 550 35.28 -3.10 -16.92
C ALA A 550 34.04 -3.80 -16.32
N LEU A 551 34.16 -5.10 -16.05
CA LEU A 551 33.17 -5.84 -15.28
C LEU A 551 33.41 -5.58 -13.78
N ASP A 552 32.78 -4.54 -13.24
CA ASP A 552 32.85 -4.25 -11.82
C ASP A 552 31.94 -5.20 -11.01
N HIS A 553 32.41 -5.66 -9.85
CA HIS A 553 31.64 -6.44 -8.87
C HIS A 553 31.16 -7.83 -9.33
N LEU A 554 32.04 -8.65 -9.89
CA LEU A 554 31.76 -10.07 -10.10
C LEU A 554 31.49 -10.78 -8.76
N SER A 555 30.26 -11.28 -8.58
CA SER A 555 29.86 -12.01 -7.38
C SER A 555 29.33 -13.39 -7.76
N PRO A 556 29.89 -14.47 -7.20
CA PRO A 556 29.28 -15.79 -7.32
C PRO A 556 27.87 -15.79 -6.72
N LEU A 557 26.96 -16.54 -7.34
CA LEU A 557 25.59 -16.67 -6.88
C LEU A 557 25.22 -18.15 -6.77
N VAL A 558 25.18 -18.65 -5.54
CA VAL A 558 24.75 -20.01 -5.20
C VAL A 558 23.36 -19.95 -4.60
N ARG A 559 22.39 -20.62 -5.21
CA ARG A 559 21.03 -20.73 -4.65
C ARG A 559 21.02 -21.84 -3.61
N ALA A 560 20.51 -21.55 -2.42
CA ALA A 560 20.34 -22.50 -1.34
C ALA A 560 18.99 -22.30 -0.63
N ARG A 561 18.59 -23.21 0.26
CA ARG A 561 17.39 -23.03 1.08
C ARG A 561 17.67 -23.44 2.50
N LEU A 562 17.39 -22.57 3.46
CA LEU A 562 17.55 -22.91 4.87
C LEU A 562 16.60 -24.06 5.26
N GLU A 563 17.15 -25.23 5.55
CA GLU A 563 16.43 -26.43 5.95
C GLU A 563 16.30 -26.54 7.46
N ALA A 564 17.36 -26.21 8.19
CA ALA A 564 17.39 -26.30 9.65
C ALA A 564 18.26 -25.20 10.29
N VAL A 565 17.88 -24.83 11.52
CA VAL A 565 18.65 -23.96 12.40
C VAL A 565 18.91 -24.73 13.69
N ASN A 566 20.18 -24.90 14.07
CA ASN A 566 20.60 -25.68 15.24
C ASN A 566 20.01 -27.11 15.28
N GLY A 567 19.91 -27.76 14.12
CA GLY A 567 19.32 -29.10 13.97
C GLY A 567 17.79 -29.15 14.08
N THR A 568 17.12 -28.03 14.34
CA THR A 568 15.66 -27.95 14.30
C THR A 568 15.21 -27.62 12.87
N PRO A 569 14.29 -28.40 12.26
CA PRO A 569 13.77 -28.08 10.95
C PRO A 569 13.17 -26.67 10.95
N PHE A 570 13.61 -25.84 10.01
CA PHE A 570 13.17 -24.46 9.88
C PHE A 570 11.74 -24.43 9.31
N ARG A 571 10.76 -24.79 10.15
CA ARG A 571 9.35 -24.87 9.76
C ARG A 571 8.76 -23.47 9.57
N THR A 572 7.99 -23.35 8.50
CA THR A 572 7.58 -22.07 7.90
C THR A 572 6.30 -21.47 8.50
N GLU A 573 5.58 -22.13 9.42
CA GLU A 573 4.19 -21.73 9.74
C GLU A 573 3.87 -21.66 11.24
N LEU A 574 3.27 -20.53 11.63
CA LEU A 574 2.42 -20.36 12.81
C LEU A 574 0.97 -20.60 12.35
N ASP A 575 0.24 -21.44 13.07
CA ASP A 575 -1.13 -21.87 12.75
C ASP A 575 -2.13 -20.71 12.65
N GLY A 576 -2.97 -20.74 11.60
CA GLY A 576 -4.39 -20.35 11.59
C GLY A 576 -4.83 -18.96 12.08
N GLN A 577 -3.93 -18.05 12.44
CA GLN A 577 -4.28 -16.72 12.94
C GLN A 577 -4.39 -15.71 11.79
N VAL A 578 -5.32 -14.75 11.93
CA VAL A 578 -5.35 -13.55 11.07
C VAL A 578 -4.06 -12.78 11.33
N LEU A 579 -3.11 -12.89 10.40
CA LEU A 579 -1.79 -12.27 10.51
C LEU A 579 -1.87 -10.79 10.11
N THR A 580 -1.06 -9.95 10.75
CA THR A 580 -0.86 -8.59 10.27
C THR A 580 -0.04 -8.62 8.97
N ARG A 581 -0.10 -7.55 8.15
CA ARG A 581 0.64 -7.46 6.89
C ARG A 581 2.15 -7.68 7.04
N GLU A 582 2.73 -7.27 8.18
CA GLU A 582 4.13 -7.49 8.51
C GLU A 582 4.43 -8.97 8.77
N GLN A 583 3.57 -9.65 9.54
CA GLN A 583 3.69 -11.07 9.84
C GLN A 583 3.53 -11.95 8.59
N GLU A 584 2.66 -11.58 7.65
CA GLU A 584 2.59 -12.23 6.33
C GLU A 584 3.86 -12.02 5.48
N GLY A 585 4.47 -10.85 5.58
CA GLY A 585 5.74 -10.52 4.93
C GLY A 585 6.86 -11.42 5.43
N ASP A 586 6.98 -11.53 6.75
CA ASP A 586 7.99 -12.35 7.42
C ASP A 586 7.81 -13.85 7.12
N ARG A 587 6.56 -14.35 7.11
CA ARG A 587 6.25 -15.75 6.71
C ARG A 587 6.76 -16.07 5.31
N ARG A 588 6.48 -15.22 4.33
CA ARG A 588 6.91 -15.44 2.95
C ARG A 588 8.43 -15.35 2.80
N PHE A 589 9.07 -14.46 3.55
CA PHE A 589 10.52 -14.33 3.55
C PHE A 589 11.20 -15.62 4.02
N ARG A 590 10.68 -16.24 5.10
CA ARG A 590 11.16 -17.53 5.65
C ARG A 590 11.01 -18.71 4.68
N SER A 591 10.05 -18.64 3.76
CA SER A 591 9.75 -19.71 2.79
C SER A 591 10.58 -19.69 1.49
N ARG A 592 11.38 -18.64 1.26
CA ARG A 592 12.10 -18.43 0.00
C ARG A 592 13.49 -19.09 0.00
N GLY A 593 13.93 -19.51 -1.19
CA GLY A 593 15.34 -19.81 -1.42
C GLY A 593 16.19 -18.55 -1.28
N ILE A 594 17.38 -18.70 -0.71
CA ILE A 594 18.34 -17.64 -0.40
C ILE A 594 19.46 -17.68 -1.45
N ASN A 595 20.01 -16.52 -1.79
CA ASN A 595 21.24 -16.44 -2.59
C ASN A 595 22.43 -16.35 -1.63
N LEU A 596 23.27 -17.36 -1.64
CA LEU A 596 24.58 -17.35 -1.01
C LEU A 596 25.61 -16.81 -2.00
N SER A 597 26.52 -16.00 -1.50
CA SER A 597 27.72 -15.55 -2.21
C SER A 597 28.92 -15.80 -1.30
N TYR A 598 30.08 -16.01 -1.91
CA TYR A 598 31.34 -16.15 -1.20
C TYR A 598 32.34 -15.14 -1.77
N ARG A 599 33.10 -14.52 -0.87
CA ARG A 599 34.13 -13.51 -1.18
C ARG A 599 35.15 -13.44 -0.07
N THR A 600 36.36 -13.00 -0.41
CA THR A 600 37.48 -12.88 0.53
C THR A 600 37.53 -11.53 1.24
N ALA A 601 36.82 -10.52 0.74
CA ALA A 601 36.77 -9.17 1.31
C ALA A 601 35.36 -8.59 1.27
N LEU A 602 35.06 -7.66 2.19
CA LEU A 602 33.84 -6.86 2.17
C LEU A 602 33.91 -5.80 1.07
N SER A 603 32.76 -5.45 0.49
CA SER A 603 32.65 -4.32 -0.44
C SER A 603 32.69 -2.98 0.32
N ASN A 604 32.94 -1.90 -0.43
CA ASN A 604 32.99 -0.54 0.13
C ASN A 604 31.68 -0.09 0.82
N SER A 605 30.56 -0.76 0.50
CA SER A 605 29.23 -0.49 1.08
C SER A 605 28.93 -1.31 2.34
N GLU A 606 29.83 -2.17 2.78
CA GLU A 606 29.57 -3.10 3.89
C GLU A 606 30.48 -2.86 5.07
N ARG A 607 29.93 -3.09 6.27
CA ARG A 607 30.67 -3.02 7.53
C ARG A 607 30.22 -4.12 8.47
N ILE A 608 31.13 -4.61 9.30
CA ILE A 608 30.80 -5.56 10.35
C ILE A 608 30.17 -4.78 11.50
N VAL A 609 28.90 -5.07 11.79
CA VAL A 609 28.17 -4.47 12.93
C VAL A 609 28.44 -5.27 14.21
N SER A 610 28.50 -6.60 14.10
CA SER A 610 28.70 -7.52 15.23
C SER A 610 29.40 -8.80 14.78
N GLY A 611 30.23 -9.37 15.64
CA GLY A 611 30.97 -10.61 15.37
C GLY A 611 32.42 -10.36 14.95
N ARG A 612 33.11 -11.44 14.56
CA ARG A 612 34.49 -11.39 14.07
C ARG A 612 34.53 -11.33 12.54
N PRO A 613 35.58 -10.77 11.93
CA PRO A 613 35.80 -10.88 10.50
C PRO A 613 35.88 -12.34 10.06
N LEU A 614 35.30 -12.64 8.90
CA LEU A 614 35.38 -13.96 8.28
C LEU A 614 36.84 -14.32 7.98
N ALA A 615 37.20 -15.60 8.18
CA ALA A 615 38.49 -16.11 7.75
C ALA A 615 38.65 -16.00 6.23
N ALA A 616 39.83 -15.56 5.76
CA ALA A 616 40.09 -15.36 4.33
C ALA A 616 40.19 -16.66 3.52
N SER A 617 40.47 -17.79 4.19
CA SER A 617 40.60 -19.11 3.58
C SER A 617 39.88 -20.15 4.44
N TYR A 618 38.99 -20.93 3.81
CA TYR A 618 38.34 -22.08 4.41
C TYR A 618 39.06 -23.36 3.96
N ASP A 619 39.37 -24.26 4.90
CA ASP A 619 39.92 -25.59 4.61
C ASP A 619 38.77 -26.61 4.47
N PRO A 620 38.51 -27.16 3.27
CA PRO A 620 37.46 -28.16 3.05
C PRO A 620 37.65 -29.45 3.84
N LEU A 621 38.87 -29.73 4.34
CA LEU A 621 39.19 -30.91 5.13
C LEU A 621 39.00 -30.70 6.64
N SER A 622 38.68 -29.47 7.06
CA SER A 622 38.35 -29.17 8.45
C SER A 622 36.98 -29.74 8.84
N SER A 623 36.84 -30.20 10.08
CA SER A 623 35.54 -30.59 10.65
C SER A 623 34.67 -29.39 11.06
N GLU A 624 35.18 -28.17 10.93
CA GLU A 624 34.43 -26.94 11.23
C GLU A 624 33.57 -26.50 10.03
N PRO A 625 32.31 -26.09 10.24
CA PRO A 625 31.47 -25.59 9.17
C PRO A 625 31.98 -24.23 8.66
N PRO A 626 31.73 -23.89 7.37
CA PRO A 626 32.11 -22.58 6.85
C PRO A 626 31.38 -21.46 7.59
N GLU A 627 32.12 -20.39 7.89
CA GLU A 627 31.55 -19.21 8.54
C GLU A 627 30.67 -18.42 7.55
N LEU A 628 29.57 -17.86 8.05
CA LEU A 628 28.61 -17.11 7.25
C LEU A 628 28.49 -15.68 7.79
N SER A 629 28.43 -14.71 6.89
CA SER A 629 28.00 -13.35 7.22
C SER A 629 26.55 -13.15 6.81
N LEU A 630 25.76 -12.55 7.69
CA LEU A 630 24.35 -12.25 7.46
C LEU A 630 24.12 -10.75 7.62
N GLU A 631 23.22 -10.21 6.81
CA GLU A 631 22.74 -8.83 6.95
C GLU A 631 21.89 -8.69 8.24
N GLU A 632 21.95 -7.55 8.90
CA GLU A 632 21.34 -7.34 10.23
C GLU A 632 19.81 -7.51 10.22
N ARG A 633 19.12 -6.94 9.22
CA ARG A 633 17.67 -7.10 9.06
C ARG A 633 17.32 -8.53 8.66
N PHE A 634 18.15 -9.18 7.85
CA PHE A 634 17.99 -10.59 7.49
C PHE A 634 18.05 -11.49 8.73
N ALA A 635 19.10 -11.35 9.55
CA ALA A 635 19.27 -12.13 10.76
C ALA A 635 18.12 -11.90 11.76
N SER A 636 17.76 -10.64 12.01
CA SER A 636 16.66 -10.30 12.95
C SER A 636 15.30 -10.83 12.50
N ARG A 637 14.94 -10.75 11.21
CA ARG A 637 13.68 -11.30 10.67
C ARG A 637 13.58 -12.82 10.81
N LEU A 638 14.69 -13.51 10.64
CA LEU A 638 14.76 -14.97 10.80
C LEU A 638 14.99 -15.40 12.25
N GLY A 639 15.23 -14.46 13.16
CA GLY A 639 15.52 -14.75 14.56
C GLY A 639 16.89 -15.40 14.79
N LEU A 640 17.81 -15.25 13.83
CA LEU A 640 19.15 -15.83 13.86
C LEU A 640 20.09 -15.01 14.75
N ARG A 641 20.99 -15.70 15.45
CA ARG A 641 21.97 -15.13 16.36
C ARG A 641 23.38 -15.59 15.99
N LEU A 642 24.38 -14.85 16.47
CA LEU A 642 25.78 -15.26 16.34
C LEU A 642 26.00 -16.59 17.06
N GLY A 643 26.56 -17.56 16.35
CA GLY A 643 26.79 -18.92 16.85
C GLY A 643 25.75 -19.95 16.43
N ASP A 644 24.67 -19.55 15.75
CA ASP A 644 23.71 -20.50 15.20
C ASP A 644 24.30 -21.31 14.03
N LEU A 645 23.98 -22.60 13.98
CA LEU A 645 24.31 -23.51 12.90
C LEU A 645 23.18 -23.56 11.88
N LEU A 646 23.49 -23.26 10.62
CA LEU A 646 22.54 -23.22 9.52
C LEU A 646 22.79 -24.40 8.57
N THR A 647 21.72 -25.13 8.22
CA THR A 647 21.74 -26.21 7.23
C THR A 647 20.97 -25.77 6.00
N PHE A 648 21.56 -25.95 4.81
CA PHE A 648 21.12 -25.35 3.54
C PHE A 648 20.87 -26.36 2.42
#